data_AF-A0A2S4PMW7-F1
#
_entry.id   AF-A0A2S4PMW7-F1
#
_cell.length_a   1.000
_cell.length_b   1.000
_cell.length_c   1.000
_cell.angle_alpha   90.00
_cell.angle_beta   90.00
_cell.angle_gamma   90.00
#
_symmetry.space_group_name_H-M   'P 1'
#
loop_
_entity.id
_entity.type
_entity.pdbx_description
1 polymer ?
#
loop_
_entity_poly.entity_id
_entity_poly.type
_entity_poly.pdbx_seq_one_letter_code
_entity_poly.pdbx_strand_id
1 'polypeptide(L)'
;MKVFSNDEIFEYSWEEVSTANWMKYCPWNDKSTHVIAVDTLSRSVDAETGVLRTERLITCKQSAPKWLSSLMGGKETSHVFETSYVDPVKKKVTMISSNLTFSNIINVRETVTYKPLSTTQTQFSQDAKITALCGGWQKIKNAVEEATVDRFSENARKGKEGFENVLKMKMYLKTPPHQRLMIAISGIPGSGKSTFAKVIATRINLLYPSNTEKVAVGVPMDGFHFTRKQLDAFPNPQIAHFRRGAPFTFDSESLFRLVRALRQPLSSTTSTIYAPSFSHVVKDPIKDDIAISPVARILIFEGNYLSLDAERWRDVADLFDERWFLKIDFDVAESRLVSRHLAAGIVKSRDDARKRVRENDLVNGKEISEHQYRVDEIITTTDTKGHVYIWSYETQAIVKIFELTDVPVRAGRFVARKNWIVCGSDDFQLRVYNYNTSEKITSFEAHPDYIRAIVVHPSQPFILTASDDMTIKLWDWEKSWKCVQVFEGHSHYVMGLAINPKDTNTFASACLDRSVKIWSLGSSTANFTLEAHETKGVNHVDYYPQSDKPYLLTTSDDRTVKIWDYTTRSLIATLEGHSSNVSFACYHPELPIIVSGSEDGTVKIWHANTYRLEQSLSYGLERAWCVSYQRGKQGIAVGFDEGAIVVKMGREEPAVSMDSSGKLIWARHGEVVSSIIKGGDSSLKDNDPILLSTKELGTCEIYPQTLLHSPNGRFVSVCGDGEFIIYTALAWRNKAFGSALDFVWGSKENSNDYAIRESSTTVKIFKNFVERPGGLDVGFQADGLSGGVLLGIKGQGGISFFDWQTGGLVRRIEVDPRDVYWSETGELVTIACEDTFYVLRFSRENYMTALREGQVEDDGVESAFELITDINESVRTGEWVGDCFIYTNSTNRLNYLVGDQTYTISHFDQPMYLLGYIQRDSRIYLVDKDINFTSFSLSLSVVEYQTLILRGDLESAAELLPSISSEHLNKIARFLEGQGHKELALDIAIDPEHKFELALSLGQLPIALELAREANVEHKWKTVGDAALTAWDVALAAECFKNARDLGSSLLLYTSTGDIDGLRTLSAQAMEAGAHNVAFTCQWNLSNLDECIDILVKTGRVAEAVLFSQTYKPSSTAKTVELWKRSLEKEKKNRIAKLLGDPATDKDLFPEWDEFLSLESKVDEETVNGNEVASDGQ
;
A
#
# COMPACT_ATOMS: atom_id res chain seq x y z
N MET A 1 1.60 45.54 -4.99
CA MET A 1 1.07 44.99 -3.74
C MET A 1 -0.43 45.08 -3.85
N LYS A 2 -1.08 43.92 -3.97
CA LYS A 2 -2.55 43.82 -3.89
C LYS A 2 -2.91 43.23 -2.53
N VAL A 3 -4.04 43.66 -1.99
CA VAL A 3 -4.61 43.13 -0.75
C VAL A 3 -5.92 42.46 -1.10
N PHE A 4 -6.07 41.22 -0.65
CA PHE A 4 -7.34 40.50 -0.68
C PHE A 4 -7.88 40.46 0.75
N SER A 5 -9.14 40.82 0.94
CA SER A 5 -9.82 40.78 2.23
C SER A 5 -11.16 40.06 2.07
N ASN A 6 -11.46 39.10 2.94
CA ASN A 6 -12.73 38.41 2.99
C ASN A 6 -13.24 38.35 4.44
N ASP A 7 -14.48 38.81 4.65
CA ASP A 7 -15.14 38.80 5.95
C ASP A 7 -16.42 37.96 5.85
N GLU A 8 -16.54 36.98 6.76
CA GLU A 8 -17.68 36.06 6.78
C GLU A 8 -18.10 35.72 8.21
N ILE A 9 -19.32 35.18 8.35
CA ILE A 9 -19.88 34.77 9.64
C ILE A 9 -20.13 33.26 9.59
N PHE A 10 -19.55 32.55 10.56
CA PHE A 10 -19.84 31.14 10.81
C PHE A 10 -20.97 31.02 11.83
N GLU A 11 -21.97 30.19 11.54
CA GLU A 11 -23.07 29.81 12.44
C GLU A 11 -22.62 28.78 13.50
N TYR A 12 -21.39 28.95 14.03
CA TYR A 12 -20.79 28.09 15.04
C TYR A 12 -20.19 28.93 16.17
N SER A 13 -20.24 28.42 17.39
CA SER A 13 -19.65 29.08 18.55
C SER A 13 -18.13 29.15 18.41
N TRP A 14 -17.52 30.15 19.06
CA TRP A 14 -16.07 30.31 19.01
C TRP A 14 -15.33 29.09 19.57
N GLU A 15 -15.90 28.41 20.56
CA GLU A 15 -15.33 27.20 21.17
C GLU A 15 -15.32 26.02 20.19
N GLU A 16 -16.36 25.89 19.36
CA GLU A 16 -16.41 24.86 18.32
C GLU A 16 -15.38 25.13 17.23
N VAL A 17 -15.30 26.39 16.78
CA VAL A 17 -14.36 26.84 15.75
C VAL A 17 -12.92 26.73 16.22
N SER A 18 -12.58 27.23 17.41
CA SER A 18 -11.22 27.19 17.94
C SER A 18 -10.73 25.76 18.15
N THR A 19 -11.61 24.87 18.61
CA THR A 19 -11.25 23.47 18.83
C THR A 19 -11.19 22.66 17.52
N ALA A 20 -12.06 22.97 16.55
CA ALA A 20 -12.05 22.28 15.25
C ALA A 20 -10.87 22.70 14.37
N ASN A 21 -10.42 23.96 14.49
CA ASN A 21 -9.23 24.47 13.81
C ASN A 21 -7.98 23.60 14.06
N TRP A 22 -7.86 23.02 15.26
CA TRP A 22 -6.78 22.08 15.56
C TRP A 22 -6.88 20.77 14.75
N MET A 23 -8.08 20.23 14.59
CA MET A 23 -8.31 18.95 13.91
C MET A 23 -8.40 19.06 12.38
N LYS A 24 -8.39 20.30 11.86
CA LYS A 24 -8.44 20.64 10.43
C LYS A 24 -7.37 19.90 9.60
N TYR A 25 -6.30 19.41 10.23
CA TYR A 25 -5.12 18.85 9.55
C TYR A 25 -4.75 17.40 9.98
N CYS A 26 -5.65 16.65 10.65
CA CYS A 26 -5.45 15.22 11.01
C CYS A 26 -6.26 14.30 10.04
N PRO A 27 -6.45 12.95 10.23
CA PRO A 27 -6.73 11.95 9.17
C PRO A 27 -8.03 12.12 8.36
N TRP A 28 -8.74 13.21 8.60
CA TRP A 28 -9.88 13.74 7.85
C TRP A 28 -9.47 14.46 6.55
N ASN A 29 -8.16 14.52 6.24
CA ASN A 29 -7.56 15.20 5.08
C ASN A 29 -7.94 14.64 3.71
N ASP A 30 -8.41 13.39 3.62
CA ASP A 30 -8.72 12.70 2.35
C ASP A 30 -9.81 13.40 1.52
N LYS A 31 -10.54 14.36 2.09
CA LYS A 31 -11.55 15.16 1.38
C LYS A 31 -11.08 16.57 0.99
N SER A 32 -9.91 17.02 1.44
CA SER A 32 -9.35 18.32 1.03
C SER A 32 -8.41 18.14 -0.18
N THR A 33 -8.93 18.40 -1.38
CA THR A 33 -8.23 18.08 -2.65
C THR A 33 -6.93 18.85 -2.91
N HIS A 34 -6.58 19.83 -2.06
CA HIS A 34 -5.45 20.74 -2.27
C HIS A 34 -4.36 20.66 -1.19
N VAL A 35 -4.58 20.00 -0.05
CA VAL A 35 -3.56 19.80 1.00
C VAL A 35 -3.10 18.34 0.94
N ILE A 36 -1.80 18.13 0.78
CA ILE A 36 -1.18 16.81 0.65
C ILE A 36 -0.71 16.31 2.03
N ALA A 37 -0.04 17.16 2.79
CA ALA A 37 0.52 16.81 4.10
C ALA A 37 0.63 18.06 4.99
N VAL A 38 0.57 17.87 6.31
CA VAL A 38 0.75 18.94 7.30
C VAL A 38 1.66 18.42 8.42
N ASP A 39 2.83 19.04 8.57
CA ASP A 39 3.80 18.71 9.61
C ASP A 39 3.75 19.78 10.70
N THR A 40 3.57 19.38 11.96
CA THR A 40 3.63 20.31 13.10
C THR A 40 5.09 20.44 13.55
N LEU A 41 5.66 21.63 13.40
CA LEU A 41 7.07 21.89 13.71
C LEU A 41 7.28 22.18 15.20
N SER A 42 6.39 22.98 15.80
CA SER A 42 6.50 23.34 17.21
C SER A 42 5.13 23.65 17.82
N ARG A 43 4.98 23.39 19.12
CA ARG A 43 3.79 23.71 19.89
C ARG A 43 4.19 24.11 21.30
N SER A 44 3.82 25.32 21.71
CA SER A 44 4.13 25.84 23.03
C SER A 44 2.98 26.71 23.55
N VAL A 45 2.77 26.66 24.86
CA VAL A 45 1.86 27.57 25.56
C VAL A 45 2.72 28.58 26.28
N ASP A 46 2.48 29.86 26.02
CA ASP A 46 3.11 30.94 26.78
C ASP A 46 2.59 30.92 28.22
N ALA A 47 3.49 30.76 29.20
CA ALA A 47 3.15 30.63 30.61
C ALA A 47 2.56 31.92 31.21
N GLU A 48 2.90 33.10 30.66
CA GLU A 48 2.40 34.38 31.18
C GLU A 48 1.05 34.75 30.57
N THR A 49 0.88 34.53 29.26
CA THR A 49 -0.33 34.96 28.53
C THR A 49 -1.36 33.84 28.34
N GLY A 50 -0.98 32.59 28.54
CA GLY A 50 -1.82 31.42 28.26
C GLY A 50 -2.11 31.20 26.77
N VAL A 51 -1.43 31.95 25.89
CA VAL A 51 -1.62 31.86 24.44
C VAL A 51 -0.93 30.62 23.92
N LEU A 52 -1.70 29.77 23.21
CA LEU A 52 -1.14 28.61 22.53
C LEU A 52 -0.60 29.04 21.16
N ARG A 53 0.71 28.90 20.97
CA ARG A 53 1.40 29.07 19.69
C ARG A 53 1.63 27.71 19.05
N THR A 54 1.37 27.59 17.75
CA THR A 54 1.69 26.39 16.97
C THR A 54 2.24 26.77 15.61
N GLU A 55 3.31 26.12 15.21
CA GLU A 55 3.97 26.32 13.91
C GLU A 55 3.83 25.06 13.07
N ARG A 56 3.43 25.23 11.80
CA ARG A 56 3.16 24.12 10.88
C ARG A 56 3.80 24.37 9.52
N LEU A 57 4.24 23.30 8.88
CA LEU A 57 4.61 23.25 7.47
C LEU A 57 3.52 22.49 6.71
N ILE A 58 2.86 23.16 5.78
CA ILE A 58 1.75 22.62 5.01
C ILE A 58 2.22 22.40 3.58
N THR A 59 2.10 21.17 3.08
CA THR A 59 2.38 20.81 1.69
C THR A 59 1.07 20.79 0.91
N CYS A 60 0.95 21.64 -0.10
CA CYS A 60 -0.26 21.82 -0.90
C CYS A 60 -0.01 21.50 -2.39
N LYS A 61 -1.02 20.94 -3.06
CA LYS A 61 -1.04 20.82 -4.52
C LYS A 61 -1.53 22.14 -5.12
N GLN A 62 -0.73 22.75 -5.98
CA GLN A 62 -1.05 24.04 -6.59
C GLN A 62 -1.01 23.96 -8.12
N SER A 63 -2.13 24.28 -8.74
CA SER A 63 -2.22 24.52 -10.18
C SER A 63 -1.90 25.97 -10.49
N ALA A 64 -0.80 26.23 -11.22
CA ALA A 64 -0.46 27.55 -11.74
C ALA A 64 -0.69 27.62 -13.26
N PRO A 65 -0.99 28.82 -13.83
CA PRO A 65 -1.04 29.00 -15.28
C PRO A 65 0.27 28.54 -15.92
N LYS A 66 0.21 27.85 -17.07
CA LYS A 66 1.40 27.25 -17.72
C LYS A 66 2.58 28.20 -17.88
N TRP A 67 2.32 29.48 -18.15
CA TRP A 67 3.35 30.51 -18.28
C TRP A 67 4.04 30.85 -16.95
N LEU A 68 3.31 30.80 -15.83
CA LEU A 68 3.84 31.00 -14.48
C LEU A 68 4.55 29.72 -14.00
N SER A 69 4.01 28.54 -14.27
CA SER A 69 4.66 27.25 -13.97
C SER A 69 6.01 27.10 -14.66
N SER A 70 6.12 27.61 -15.91
CA SER A 70 7.39 27.66 -16.66
C SER A 70 8.43 28.60 -16.04
N LEU A 71 8.00 29.67 -15.34
CA LEU A 71 8.87 30.57 -14.61
C LEU A 71 9.30 30.00 -13.24
N MET A 72 8.48 29.10 -12.67
CA MET A 72 8.60 28.54 -11.32
C MET A 72 9.23 27.13 -11.27
N GLY A 73 9.76 26.61 -12.39
CA GLY A 73 10.45 25.32 -12.42
C GLY A 73 9.54 24.08 -12.41
N GLY A 74 8.25 24.22 -12.75
CA GLY A 74 7.38 23.10 -13.14
C GLY A 74 6.88 22.15 -12.03
N LYS A 75 7.10 22.43 -10.74
CA LYS A 75 6.57 21.58 -9.65
C LYS A 75 5.13 21.98 -9.29
N GLU A 76 4.23 21.00 -9.20
CA GLU A 76 2.82 21.19 -8.80
C GLU A 76 2.61 21.25 -7.28
N THR A 77 3.67 21.22 -6.48
CA THR A 77 3.62 21.21 -5.01
C THR A 77 4.22 22.50 -4.43
N SER A 78 3.59 23.02 -3.39
CA SER A 78 4.01 24.23 -2.67
C SER A 78 3.97 24.02 -1.17
N HIS A 79 4.95 24.57 -0.46
CA HIS A 79 5.09 24.53 0.98
C HIS A 79 4.69 25.89 1.58
N VAL A 80 3.81 25.86 2.58
CA VAL A 80 3.28 27.01 3.30
C VAL A 80 3.64 26.88 4.76
N PHE A 81 4.30 27.88 5.32
CA PHE A 81 4.56 27.98 6.76
C PHE A 81 3.44 28.77 7.42
N GLU A 82 2.76 28.14 8.38
CA GLU A 82 1.64 28.71 9.12
C GLU A 82 1.98 28.79 10.61
N THR A 83 1.68 29.93 11.23
CA THR A 83 1.73 30.11 12.69
C THR A 83 0.35 30.48 13.20
N SER A 84 -0.19 29.69 14.13
CA SER A 84 -1.47 29.96 14.79
C SER A 84 -1.27 30.37 16.24
N TYR A 85 -1.98 31.41 16.66
CA TYR A 85 -2.08 31.92 18.03
C TYR A 85 -3.53 31.78 18.50
N VAL A 86 -3.74 30.99 19.55
CA VAL A 86 -5.05 30.86 20.21
C VAL A 86 -5.00 31.56 21.55
N ASP A 87 -5.72 32.68 21.66
CA ASP A 87 -5.88 33.44 22.89
C ASP A 87 -7.22 33.04 23.55
N PRO A 88 -7.19 32.24 24.63
CA PRO A 88 -8.41 31.78 25.30
C PRO A 88 -9.09 32.91 26.08
N VAL A 89 -8.35 33.92 26.54
CA VAL A 89 -8.86 35.04 27.35
C VAL A 89 -9.64 36.00 26.48
N LYS A 90 -9.10 36.39 25.32
CA LYS A 90 -9.78 37.28 24.36
C LYS A 90 -10.71 36.54 23.40
N LYS A 91 -10.85 35.21 23.54
CA LYS A 91 -11.54 34.33 22.59
C LYS A 91 -11.20 34.71 21.14
N LYS A 92 -9.90 34.73 20.82
CA LYS A 92 -9.41 35.13 19.50
C LYS A 92 -8.44 34.10 18.97
N VAL A 93 -8.66 33.64 17.74
CA VAL A 93 -7.69 32.82 17.01
C VAL A 93 -7.11 33.68 15.90
N THR A 94 -5.79 33.77 15.82
CA THR A 94 -5.08 34.48 14.74
C THR A 94 -4.14 33.51 14.06
N MET A 95 -4.23 33.36 12.75
CA MET A 95 -3.37 32.50 11.95
C MET A 95 -2.63 33.36 10.93
N ILE A 96 -1.33 33.15 10.81
CA ILE A 96 -0.48 33.87 9.86
C ILE A 96 0.18 32.83 8.98
N SER A 97 -0.08 32.89 7.68
CA SER A 97 0.43 31.92 6.71
C SER A 97 1.32 32.63 5.69
N SER A 98 2.42 31.98 5.33
CA SER A 98 3.41 32.47 4.38
C SER A 98 3.85 31.37 3.42
N ASN A 99 3.88 31.66 2.13
CA ASN A 99 4.31 30.69 1.13
C ASN A 99 5.84 30.67 1.04
N LEU A 100 6.46 29.51 1.32
CA LEU A 100 7.91 29.35 1.29
C LEU A 100 8.41 29.10 -0.14
N THR A 101 7.69 28.30 -0.92
CA THR A 101 8.09 27.90 -2.29
C THR A 101 8.20 29.08 -3.24
N PHE A 102 7.35 30.09 -3.08
CA PHE A 102 7.33 31.26 -3.96
C PHE A 102 8.00 32.49 -3.39
N SER A 103 8.68 32.38 -2.24
CA SER A 103 9.30 33.49 -1.52
C SER A 103 10.27 34.33 -2.39
N ASN A 104 10.87 33.73 -3.43
CA ASN A 104 11.76 34.41 -4.38
C ASN A 104 11.04 35.27 -5.45
N ILE A 105 9.75 35.03 -5.70
CA ILE A 105 8.98 35.66 -6.79
C ILE A 105 7.80 36.45 -6.23
N ILE A 106 7.12 35.93 -5.22
CA ILE A 106 5.94 36.50 -4.60
C ILE A 106 6.04 36.33 -3.08
N ASN A 107 6.04 37.44 -2.37
CA ASN A 107 5.84 37.43 -0.93
C ASN A 107 4.33 37.50 -0.65
N VAL A 108 3.78 36.41 -0.11
CA VAL A 108 2.40 36.34 0.35
C VAL A 108 2.38 36.18 1.86
N ARG A 109 1.72 37.13 2.53
CA ARG A 109 1.41 37.04 3.96
C ARG A 109 -0.10 37.09 4.15
N GLU A 110 -0.66 35.97 4.54
CA GLU A 110 -2.07 35.82 4.85
C GLU A 110 -2.26 35.89 6.36
N THR A 111 -3.31 36.58 6.81
CA THR A 111 -3.69 36.69 8.21
C THR A 111 -5.17 36.39 8.34
N VAL A 112 -5.49 35.30 9.03
CA VAL A 112 -6.86 34.88 9.31
C VAL A 112 -7.15 35.12 10.78
N THR A 113 -8.31 35.68 11.10
CA THR A 113 -8.75 35.96 12.46
C THR A 113 -10.15 35.43 12.69
N TYR A 114 -10.34 34.68 13.78
CA TYR A 114 -11.65 34.26 14.28
C TYR A 114 -11.97 34.96 15.61
N LYS A 115 -13.14 35.58 15.70
CA LYS A 115 -13.64 36.26 16.92
C LYS A 115 -15.11 35.92 17.16
N PRO A 116 -15.58 35.79 18.40
CA PRO A 116 -17.00 35.61 18.68
C PRO A 116 -17.78 36.84 18.24
N LEU A 117 -18.87 36.62 17.48
CA LEU A 117 -19.88 37.63 17.20
C LEU A 117 -21.06 37.50 18.18
N SER A 118 -21.42 36.26 18.53
CA SER A 118 -22.42 35.90 19.55
C SER A 118 -22.02 34.60 20.27
N THR A 119 -22.88 34.06 21.14
CA THR A 119 -22.65 32.76 21.79
C THR A 119 -22.65 31.60 20.79
N THR A 120 -23.32 31.75 19.65
CA THR A 120 -23.49 30.70 18.61
C THR A 120 -22.86 31.08 17.28
N GLN A 121 -22.29 32.28 17.13
CA GLN A 121 -21.71 32.76 15.87
C GLN A 121 -20.29 33.29 16.05
N THR A 122 -19.45 33.01 15.05
CA THR A 122 -18.04 33.43 15.00
C THR A 122 -17.79 34.23 13.73
N GLN A 123 -17.25 35.45 13.88
CA GLN A 123 -16.75 36.25 12.77
C GLN A 123 -15.40 35.72 12.31
N PHE A 124 -15.28 35.54 11.00
CA PHE A 124 -14.06 35.19 10.28
C PHE A 124 -13.62 36.38 9.43
N SER A 125 -12.36 36.78 9.57
CA SER A 125 -11.74 37.83 8.77
C SER A 125 -10.42 37.31 8.21
N GLN A 126 -10.25 37.37 6.89
CA GLN A 126 -9.07 36.91 6.18
C GLN A 126 -8.48 38.07 5.37
N ASP A 127 -7.23 38.42 5.66
CA ASP A 127 -6.48 39.45 4.95
C ASP A 127 -5.20 38.85 4.35
N ALA A 128 -5.08 38.83 3.02
CA ALA A 128 -3.88 38.40 2.31
C ALA A 128 -3.18 39.57 1.63
N LYS A 129 -1.92 39.81 2.03
CA LYS A 129 -1.02 40.79 1.43
C LYS A 129 -0.13 40.10 0.41
N ILE A 130 -0.32 40.42 -0.87
CA ILE A 130 0.39 39.80 -1.99
C ILE A 130 1.32 40.84 -2.63
N THR A 131 2.62 40.56 -2.60
CA THR A 131 3.65 41.43 -3.18
C THR A 131 4.52 40.64 -4.14
N ALA A 132 4.39 40.89 -5.44
CA ALA A 132 5.33 40.32 -6.41
C ALA A 132 6.68 41.07 -6.33
N LEU A 133 7.77 40.30 -6.21
CA LEU A 133 9.14 40.79 -6.03
C LEU A 133 9.85 41.11 -7.37
N CYS A 134 9.14 41.00 -8.50
CA CYS A 134 9.65 41.31 -9.84
C CYS A 134 9.82 42.83 -10.06
N GLY A 135 10.85 43.43 -9.48
CA GLY A 135 11.23 44.83 -9.71
C GLY A 135 11.59 45.08 -11.19
N GLY A 136 11.05 46.16 -11.79
CA GLY A 136 11.36 46.60 -13.15
C GLY A 136 10.37 46.19 -14.25
N TRP A 137 9.45 45.25 -13.99
CA TRP A 137 8.53 44.69 -15.00
C TRP A 137 7.07 44.91 -14.61
N GLN A 138 6.61 46.16 -14.63
CA GLN A 138 5.30 46.55 -14.06
C GLN A 138 4.10 45.76 -14.62
N LYS A 139 4.10 45.40 -15.91
CA LYS A 139 3.02 44.60 -16.52
C LYS A 139 2.99 43.16 -16.00
N ILE A 140 4.15 42.53 -15.88
CA ILE A 140 4.27 41.16 -15.35
C ILE A 140 3.92 41.16 -13.87
N LYS A 141 4.44 42.14 -13.12
CA LYS A 141 4.12 42.33 -11.70
C LYS A 141 2.61 42.41 -11.47
N ASN A 142 1.91 43.25 -12.23
CA ASN A 142 0.47 43.41 -12.10
C ASN A 142 -0.30 42.13 -12.48
N ALA A 143 0.11 41.45 -13.56
CA ALA A 143 -0.53 40.20 -13.99
C ALA A 143 -0.32 39.05 -12.98
N VAL A 144 0.87 38.95 -12.39
CA VAL A 144 1.17 37.99 -11.32
C VAL A 144 0.35 38.30 -10.07
N GLU A 145 0.32 39.57 -9.62
CA GLU A 145 -0.47 39.98 -8.45
C GLU A 145 -1.98 39.73 -8.66
N GLU A 146 -2.51 39.97 -9.86
CA GLU A 146 -3.93 39.75 -10.20
C GLU A 146 -4.32 38.28 -10.27
N ALA A 147 -3.57 37.45 -11.01
CA ALA A 147 -3.83 36.02 -11.09
C ALA A 147 -3.71 35.34 -9.70
N THR A 148 -2.84 35.86 -8.85
CA THR A 148 -2.68 35.36 -7.48
C THR A 148 -3.88 35.73 -6.62
N VAL A 149 -4.42 36.96 -6.72
CA VAL A 149 -5.64 37.37 -5.99
C VAL A 149 -6.86 36.52 -6.36
N ASP A 150 -7.12 36.31 -7.65
CA ASP A 150 -8.26 35.49 -8.10
C ASP A 150 -8.16 34.06 -7.55
N ARG A 151 -6.93 33.53 -7.49
CA ARG A 151 -6.67 32.19 -6.95
C ARG A 151 -6.85 32.11 -5.44
N PHE A 152 -6.40 33.11 -4.68
CA PHE A 152 -6.65 33.17 -3.24
C PHE A 152 -8.15 33.25 -2.93
N SER A 153 -8.91 33.98 -3.74
CA SER A 153 -10.37 34.02 -3.63
C SER A 153 -11.01 32.64 -3.86
N GLU A 154 -10.56 31.88 -4.88
CA GLU A 154 -11.09 30.55 -5.16
C GLU A 154 -10.72 29.54 -4.05
N ASN A 155 -9.47 29.60 -3.58
CA ASN A 155 -8.98 28.75 -2.49
C ASN A 155 -9.67 29.06 -1.16
N ALA A 156 -9.95 30.33 -0.86
CA ALA A 156 -10.71 30.72 0.33
C ALA A 156 -12.10 30.08 0.35
N ARG A 157 -12.81 30.08 -0.79
CA ARG A 157 -14.13 29.42 -0.92
C ARG A 157 -14.05 27.91 -0.67
N LYS A 158 -13.08 27.23 -1.29
CA LYS A 158 -12.88 25.78 -1.09
C LYS A 158 -12.42 25.42 0.32
N GLY A 159 -11.54 26.24 0.90
CA GLY A 159 -11.06 26.09 2.27
C GLY A 159 -12.19 26.24 3.30
N LYS A 160 -13.13 27.16 3.06
CA LYS A 160 -14.35 27.30 3.85
C LYS A 160 -15.22 26.05 3.77
N GLU A 161 -15.57 25.59 2.57
CA GLU A 161 -16.39 24.38 2.38
C GLU A 161 -15.76 23.18 3.10
N GLY A 162 -14.43 23.00 2.98
CA GLY A 162 -13.69 21.98 3.72
C GLY A 162 -13.79 22.14 5.24
N PHE A 163 -13.63 23.36 5.76
CA PHE A 163 -13.67 23.63 7.19
C PHE A 163 -15.08 23.51 7.79
N GLU A 164 -16.12 23.95 7.08
CA GLU A 164 -17.52 23.74 7.47
C GLU A 164 -17.86 22.25 7.51
N ASN A 165 -17.32 21.44 6.60
CA ASN A 165 -17.50 19.99 6.65
C ASN A 165 -16.84 19.38 7.89
N VAL A 166 -15.65 19.85 8.30
CA VAL A 166 -15.00 19.42 9.56
C VAL A 166 -15.83 19.84 10.79
N LEU A 167 -16.40 21.05 10.77
CA LEU A 167 -17.28 21.54 11.84
C LEU A 167 -18.57 20.72 11.95
N LYS A 168 -19.20 20.38 10.82
CA LYS A 168 -20.37 19.47 10.76
C LYS A 168 -20.01 18.09 11.28
N MET A 169 -18.87 17.52 10.86
CA MET A 169 -18.46 16.17 11.23
C MET A 169 -18.21 15.99 12.74
N LYS A 170 -17.79 17.05 13.42
CA LYS A 170 -17.51 17.04 14.86
C LYS A 170 -18.77 16.95 15.72
N MET A 171 -19.95 17.33 15.20
CA MET A 171 -21.21 17.07 15.90
C MET A 171 -21.44 15.56 16.10
N TYR A 172 -21.00 14.71 15.17
CA TYR A 172 -21.25 13.25 15.26
C TYR A 172 -20.44 12.54 16.35
N LEU A 173 -19.21 13.00 16.65
CA LEU A 173 -18.39 12.45 17.75
C LEU A 173 -18.85 12.91 19.14
N LYS A 174 -19.81 13.86 19.20
CA LYS A 174 -20.30 14.49 20.43
C LYS A 174 -21.78 14.23 20.71
N THR A 175 -22.45 13.30 20.01
CA THR A 175 -23.84 12.96 20.34
C THR A 175 -23.91 12.53 21.81
N PRO A 176 -24.57 13.30 22.68
CA PRO A 176 -24.52 13.05 24.12
C PRO A 176 -25.03 11.65 24.45
N PRO A 177 -24.49 10.98 25.48
CA PRO A 177 -24.90 9.63 25.87
C PRO A 177 -26.39 9.51 26.26
N HIS A 178 -27.13 10.60 26.31
CA HIS A 178 -28.58 10.65 26.56
C HIS A 178 -29.44 10.96 25.31
N GLN A 179 -28.87 11.03 24.10
CA GLN A 179 -29.63 11.35 22.87
C GLN A 179 -29.50 10.27 21.78
N ARG A 180 -30.54 10.12 20.95
CA ARG A 180 -30.52 9.22 19.78
C ARG A 180 -30.16 10.00 18.52
N LEU A 181 -29.38 9.37 17.64
CA LEU A 181 -29.10 9.84 16.29
C LEU A 181 -30.17 9.29 15.34
N MET A 182 -30.89 10.17 14.64
CA MET A 182 -31.95 9.78 13.70
C MET A 182 -31.60 10.18 12.27
N ILE A 183 -31.49 9.19 11.40
CA ILE A 183 -31.12 9.33 9.99
C ILE A 183 -32.33 9.03 9.12
N ALA A 184 -32.72 9.95 8.27
CA ALA A 184 -33.78 9.79 7.28
C ALA A 184 -33.19 9.44 5.91
N ILE A 185 -33.46 8.23 5.42
CA ILE A 185 -33.05 7.77 4.09
C ILE A 185 -34.25 7.84 3.14
N SER A 186 -34.10 8.70 2.15
CA SER A 186 -35.12 8.99 1.14
C SER A 186 -34.64 8.73 -0.28
N GLY A 187 -35.56 8.73 -1.23
CA GLY A 187 -35.26 8.53 -2.65
C GLY A 187 -36.47 8.06 -3.43
N ILE A 188 -36.38 8.12 -4.76
CA ILE A 188 -37.48 7.75 -5.64
C ILE A 188 -37.83 6.25 -5.53
N PRO A 189 -39.07 5.83 -5.84
CA PRO A 189 -39.40 4.40 -5.94
C PRO A 189 -38.41 3.67 -6.86
N GLY A 190 -37.84 2.56 -6.40
CA GLY A 190 -36.80 1.81 -7.14
C GLY A 190 -35.36 2.18 -6.82
N SER A 191 -35.11 3.20 -5.98
CA SER A 191 -33.76 3.66 -5.58
C SER A 191 -32.93 2.67 -4.77
N GLY A 192 -33.55 1.63 -4.18
CA GLY A 192 -32.86 0.68 -3.30
C GLY A 192 -32.73 1.14 -1.84
N LYS A 193 -33.38 2.25 -1.46
CA LYS A 193 -33.32 2.83 -0.09
C LYS A 193 -33.55 1.83 1.05
N SER A 194 -34.49 0.90 0.92
CA SER A 194 -34.79 -0.08 1.97
C SER A 194 -33.69 -1.11 2.15
N THR A 195 -33.06 -1.54 1.05
CA THR A 195 -31.89 -2.43 1.08
C THR A 195 -30.71 -1.70 1.71
N PHE A 196 -30.48 -0.44 1.29
CA PHE A 196 -29.42 0.39 1.81
C PHE A 196 -29.54 0.63 3.33
N ALA A 197 -30.73 1.01 3.81
CA ALA A 197 -31.00 1.17 5.24
C ALA A 197 -30.73 -0.09 6.05
N LYS A 198 -31.16 -1.27 5.54
CA LYS A 198 -30.90 -2.57 6.17
C LYS A 198 -29.41 -2.90 6.21
N VAL A 199 -28.69 -2.69 5.12
CA VAL A 199 -27.25 -2.96 5.05
C VAL A 199 -26.48 -2.10 6.06
N ILE A 200 -26.84 -0.81 6.16
CA ILE A 200 -26.21 0.09 7.15
C ILE A 200 -26.51 -0.39 8.57
N ALA A 201 -27.77 -0.63 8.90
CA ALA A 201 -28.15 -1.10 10.24
C ALA A 201 -27.43 -2.40 10.61
N THR A 202 -27.36 -3.36 9.69
CA THR A 202 -26.67 -4.63 9.92
C THR A 202 -25.16 -4.43 10.10
N ARG A 203 -24.51 -3.63 9.24
CA ARG A 203 -23.07 -3.36 9.36
C ARG A 203 -22.71 -2.64 10.65
N ILE A 204 -23.50 -1.65 11.06
CA ILE A 204 -23.29 -0.95 12.33
C ILE A 204 -23.39 -1.93 13.50
N ASN A 205 -24.41 -2.79 13.52
CA ASN A 205 -24.56 -3.79 14.58
C ASN A 205 -23.44 -4.85 14.57
N LEU A 206 -22.86 -5.19 13.40
CA LEU A 206 -21.71 -6.09 13.30
C LEU A 206 -20.42 -5.48 13.87
N LEU A 207 -20.24 -4.16 13.74
CA LEU A 207 -19.10 -3.44 14.32
C LEU A 207 -19.17 -3.37 15.85
N TYR A 208 -20.38 -3.44 16.41
CA TYR A 208 -20.61 -3.40 17.86
C TYR A 208 -21.37 -4.64 18.33
N PRO A 209 -20.72 -5.82 18.36
CA PRO A 209 -21.36 -7.07 18.76
C PRO A 209 -21.62 -7.06 20.28
N SER A 210 -22.78 -6.56 20.70
CA SER A 210 -23.28 -6.72 22.07
C SER A 210 -24.23 -7.90 22.17
N ASN A 211 -24.01 -8.78 23.17
CA ASN A 211 -24.74 -10.04 23.35
C ASN A 211 -26.23 -9.91 23.73
N THR A 212 -26.74 -8.71 23.99
CA THR A 212 -28.08 -8.53 24.57
C THR A 212 -29.06 -7.73 23.71
N GLU A 213 -28.68 -6.63 23.05
CA GLU A 213 -29.60 -5.81 22.23
C GLU A 213 -28.91 -5.09 21.05
N LYS A 214 -29.69 -4.67 20.04
CA LYS A 214 -29.19 -3.99 18.82
C LYS A 214 -28.99 -2.49 19.04
N VAL A 215 -27.82 -1.98 18.63
CA VAL A 215 -27.44 -0.56 18.74
C VAL A 215 -28.09 0.30 17.65
N ALA A 216 -28.28 -0.26 16.45
CA ALA A 216 -28.94 0.39 15.32
C ALA A 216 -30.26 -0.32 14.94
N VAL A 217 -31.32 0.46 14.73
CA VAL A 217 -32.67 -0.05 14.36
C VAL A 217 -33.17 0.68 13.11
N GLY A 218 -33.65 -0.09 12.12
CA GLY A 218 -34.33 0.44 10.93
C GLY A 218 -35.84 0.54 11.14
N VAL A 219 -36.45 1.65 10.72
CA VAL A 219 -37.88 1.95 10.89
C VAL A 219 -38.50 2.27 9.52
N PRO A 220 -39.19 1.31 8.89
CA PRO A 220 -39.81 1.49 7.59
C PRO A 220 -41.00 2.42 7.65
N MET A 221 -40.99 3.41 6.76
CA MET A 221 -42.13 4.30 6.54
C MET A 221 -43.39 3.54 6.06
N ASP A 222 -43.23 2.36 5.46
CA ASP A 222 -44.34 1.55 4.98
C ASP A 222 -45.34 1.19 6.10
N GLY A 223 -44.90 1.15 7.37
CA GLY A 223 -45.80 0.94 8.52
C GLY A 223 -46.80 2.07 8.77
N PHE A 224 -46.64 3.24 8.15
CA PHE A 224 -47.50 4.41 8.31
C PHE A 224 -48.52 4.59 7.17
N HIS A 225 -48.72 3.58 6.31
CA HIS A 225 -49.82 3.63 5.35
C HIS A 225 -51.17 3.67 6.05
N PHE A 226 -52.15 4.39 5.49
CA PHE A 226 -53.53 4.18 5.90
C PHE A 226 -53.97 2.73 5.58
N THR A 227 -54.70 2.13 6.52
CA THR A 227 -55.30 0.81 6.30
C THR A 227 -56.29 0.86 5.14
N ARG A 228 -56.52 -0.28 4.46
CA ARG A 228 -57.53 -0.35 3.37
C ARG A 228 -58.90 0.20 3.79
N LYS A 229 -59.34 -0.11 5.02
CA LYS A 229 -60.59 0.42 5.60
C LYS A 229 -60.60 1.95 5.72
N GLN A 230 -59.46 2.56 6.04
CA GLN A 230 -59.34 4.02 6.09
C GLN A 230 -59.31 4.62 4.68
N LEU A 231 -58.65 3.97 3.72
CA LEU A 231 -58.64 4.39 2.31
C LEU A 231 -60.04 4.33 1.67
N ASP A 232 -60.87 3.35 2.05
CA ASP A 232 -62.26 3.25 1.62
C ASP A 232 -63.13 4.42 2.09
N ALA A 233 -62.72 5.10 3.17
CA ALA A 233 -63.41 6.27 3.71
C ALA A 233 -62.96 7.60 3.07
N PHE A 234 -62.03 7.58 2.10
CA PHE A 234 -61.59 8.80 1.40
C PHE A 234 -62.66 9.29 0.41
N PRO A 235 -62.65 10.59 0.05
CA PRO A 235 -63.61 11.16 -0.91
C PRO A 235 -63.63 10.47 -2.28
N ASN A 236 -62.49 9.89 -2.70
CA ASN A 236 -62.36 9.10 -3.93
C ASN A 236 -61.57 7.80 -3.67
N PRO A 237 -62.25 6.71 -3.26
CA PRO A 237 -61.59 5.44 -2.90
C PRO A 237 -60.82 4.81 -4.07
N GLN A 238 -61.35 4.89 -5.30
CA GLN A 238 -60.70 4.29 -6.47
C GLN A 238 -59.33 4.93 -6.76
N ILE A 239 -59.23 6.26 -6.66
CA ILE A 239 -57.97 7.00 -6.84
C ILE A 239 -57.03 6.72 -5.67
N ALA A 240 -57.54 6.64 -4.44
CA ALA A 240 -56.74 6.34 -3.25
C ALA A 240 -56.11 4.93 -3.30
N HIS A 241 -56.85 3.92 -3.78
CA HIS A 241 -56.31 2.57 -3.99
C HIS A 241 -55.36 2.49 -5.19
N PHE A 242 -55.65 3.21 -6.28
CA PHE A 242 -54.80 3.24 -7.46
C PHE A 242 -53.46 3.93 -7.18
N ARG A 243 -53.48 5.10 -6.54
CA ARG A 243 -52.31 5.87 -6.10
C ARG A 243 -51.84 5.47 -4.70
N ARG A 244 -52.03 4.21 -4.30
CA ARG A 244 -51.51 3.70 -3.04
C ARG A 244 -49.99 3.81 -3.06
N GLY A 245 -49.43 4.56 -2.11
CA GLY A 245 -48.02 4.92 -2.09
C GLY A 245 -47.76 6.40 -2.37
N ALA A 246 -48.77 7.21 -2.70
CA ALA A 246 -48.70 8.68 -2.80
C ALA A 246 -48.68 9.36 -1.41
N PRO A 247 -48.20 10.62 -1.28
CA PRO A 247 -48.03 11.29 0.03
C PRO A 247 -49.30 11.32 0.89
N PHE A 248 -50.47 11.54 0.27
CA PHE A 248 -51.78 11.61 0.97
C PHE A 248 -52.31 10.25 1.46
N THR A 249 -51.66 9.14 1.08
CA THR A 249 -52.03 7.78 1.52
C THR A 249 -51.27 7.31 2.77
N PHE A 250 -50.43 8.17 3.34
CA PHE A 250 -49.68 7.94 4.57
C PHE A 250 -50.21 8.80 5.72
N ASP A 251 -50.15 8.24 6.93
CA ASP A 251 -50.46 8.93 8.18
C ASP A 251 -49.23 9.67 8.71
N SER A 252 -49.01 10.89 8.20
CA SER A 252 -47.90 11.76 8.63
C SER A 252 -48.01 12.19 10.09
N GLU A 253 -49.22 12.23 10.66
CA GLU A 253 -49.47 12.62 12.05
C GLU A 253 -48.95 11.55 13.02
N SER A 254 -49.23 10.28 12.75
CA SER A 254 -48.69 9.17 13.55
C SER A 254 -47.16 9.09 13.48
N LEU A 255 -46.57 9.33 12.31
CA LEU A 255 -45.11 9.40 12.15
C LEU A 255 -44.52 10.56 12.96
N PHE A 256 -45.10 11.75 12.87
CA PHE A 256 -44.65 12.92 13.63
C PHE A 256 -44.68 12.69 15.14
N ARG A 257 -45.74 12.05 15.66
CA ARG A 257 -45.84 11.69 17.09
C ARG A 257 -44.74 10.72 17.53
N LEU A 258 -44.45 9.71 16.72
CA LEU A 258 -43.39 8.75 17.01
C LEU A 258 -42.01 9.43 17.03
N VAL A 259 -41.67 10.18 15.98
CA VAL A 259 -40.38 10.87 15.87
C VAL A 259 -40.19 11.86 17.04
N ARG A 260 -41.25 12.58 17.41
CA ARG A 260 -41.25 13.48 18.57
C ARG A 260 -41.03 12.74 19.90
N ALA A 261 -41.63 11.57 20.08
CA ALA A 261 -41.41 10.75 21.27
C ALA A 261 -39.97 10.21 21.35
N LEU A 262 -39.42 9.78 20.21
CA LEU A 262 -38.06 9.24 20.12
C LEU A 262 -36.96 10.30 20.34
N ARG A 263 -37.29 11.59 20.15
CA ARG A 263 -36.39 12.72 20.37
C ARG A 263 -36.22 13.10 21.85
N GLN A 264 -37.06 12.58 22.75
CA GLN A 264 -36.91 12.84 24.18
C GLN A 264 -35.58 12.25 24.71
N PRO A 265 -34.89 12.93 25.65
CA PRO A 265 -33.63 12.45 26.19
C PRO A 265 -33.81 11.15 26.98
N LEU A 266 -32.87 10.21 26.79
CA LEU A 266 -32.85 8.90 27.44
C LEU A 266 -32.45 9.04 28.92
N SER A 267 -33.21 8.37 29.78
CA SER A 267 -33.00 8.26 31.22
C SER A 267 -33.08 6.79 31.66
N SER A 268 -32.67 6.48 32.89
CA SER A 268 -32.82 5.14 33.50
C SER A 268 -34.29 4.67 33.63
N THR A 269 -35.27 5.54 33.40
CA THR A 269 -36.70 5.25 33.44
C THR A 269 -37.35 5.15 32.05
N THR A 270 -36.57 5.27 30.97
CA THR A 270 -37.11 5.23 29.60
C THR A 270 -37.54 3.81 29.24
N SER A 271 -38.78 3.63 28.79
CA SER A 271 -39.31 2.34 28.32
C SER A 271 -39.09 2.13 26.81
N THR A 272 -39.16 0.88 26.37
CA THR A 272 -39.15 0.51 24.94
C THR A 272 -40.35 1.14 24.22
N ILE A 273 -40.08 1.82 23.10
CA ILE A 273 -41.10 2.42 22.24
C ILE A 273 -41.32 1.49 21.04
N TYR A 274 -42.56 1.34 20.60
CA TYR A 274 -42.89 0.47 19.46
C TYR A 274 -43.27 1.29 18.24
N ALA A 275 -42.75 0.88 17.08
CA ALA A 275 -43.06 1.46 15.77
C ALA A 275 -43.88 0.48 14.92
N PRO A 276 -44.78 0.97 14.04
CA PRO A 276 -45.57 0.11 13.18
C PRO A 276 -44.70 -0.46 12.03
N SER A 277 -45.07 -1.66 11.55
CA SER A 277 -44.47 -2.28 10.36
C SER A 277 -45.53 -2.53 9.28
N PHE A 278 -45.13 -3.06 8.13
CA PHE A 278 -46.05 -3.38 7.02
C PHE A 278 -46.06 -4.87 6.69
N SER A 279 -47.24 -5.49 6.71
CA SER A 279 -47.39 -6.89 6.30
C SER A 279 -47.53 -7.00 4.78
N HIS A 280 -46.57 -7.63 4.11
CA HIS A 280 -46.68 -7.90 2.67
C HIS A 280 -47.73 -8.98 2.33
N VAL A 281 -48.13 -9.82 3.31
CA VAL A 281 -49.16 -10.86 3.15
C VAL A 281 -50.56 -10.24 3.22
N VAL A 282 -50.83 -9.46 4.28
CA VAL A 282 -52.14 -8.83 4.51
C VAL A 282 -52.28 -7.52 3.73
N LYS A 283 -51.15 -6.92 3.30
CA LYS A 283 -51.07 -5.62 2.61
C LYS A 283 -51.77 -4.51 3.40
N ASP A 284 -51.49 -4.46 4.69
CA ASP A 284 -51.92 -3.44 5.66
C ASP A 284 -50.86 -3.30 6.76
N PRO A 285 -50.79 -2.14 7.46
CA PRO A 285 -49.85 -1.90 8.54
C PRO A 285 -50.18 -2.72 9.80
N ILE A 286 -49.14 -3.17 10.51
CA ILE A 286 -49.23 -3.81 11.83
C ILE A 286 -48.79 -2.77 12.88
N LYS A 287 -49.64 -2.54 13.88
CA LYS A 287 -49.31 -1.65 15.01
C LYS A 287 -48.32 -2.33 15.95
N ASP A 288 -47.38 -1.56 16.48
CA ASP A 288 -46.47 -1.93 17.57
C ASP A 288 -45.56 -3.17 17.30
N ASP A 289 -45.07 -3.35 16.07
CA ASP A 289 -44.29 -4.53 15.67
C ASP A 289 -42.76 -4.36 15.88
N ILE A 290 -42.23 -3.15 15.65
CA ILE A 290 -40.78 -2.89 15.73
C ILE A 290 -40.46 -2.30 17.10
N ALA A 291 -39.78 -3.09 17.94
CA ALA A 291 -39.33 -2.65 19.26
C ALA A 291 -38.07 -1.77 19.17
N ILE A 292 -38.17 -0.53 19.66
CA ILE A 292 -37.06 0.42 19.77
C ILE A 292 -36.64 0.50 21.24
N SER A 293 -35.62 -0.28 21.60
CA SER A 293 -35.05 -0.33 22.95
C SER A 293 -34.44 1.03 23.37
N PRO A 294 -34.39 1.36 24.68
CA PRO A 294 -33.56 2.45 25.20
C PRO A 294 -32.08 2.34 24.80
N VAL A 295 -31.57 1.13 24.56
CA VAL A 295 -30.19 0.86 24.11
C VAL A 295 -29.99 1.20 22.63
N ALA A 296 -31.06 1.28 21.83
CA ALA A 296 -30.97 1.68 20.43
C ALA A 296 -30.59 3.16 20.32
N ARG A 297 -29.36 3.41 19.83
CA ARG A 297 -28.74 4.73 19.73
C ARG A 297 -28.89 5.35 18.35
N ILE A 298 -28.94 4.51 17.32
CA ILE A 298 -29.01 4.93 15.92
C ILE A 298 -30.33 4.43 15.34
N LEU A 299 -31.17 5.37 14.92
CA LEU A 299 -32.44 5.07 14.27
C LEU A 299 -32.37 5.48 12.81
N ILE A 300 -32.61 4.53 11.93
CA ILE A 300 -32.57 4.75 10.48
C ILE A 300 -34.01 4.66 10.00
N PHE A 301 -34.58 5.78 9.57
CA PHE A 301 -35.91 5.85 8.99
C PHE A 301 -35.80 5.81 7.48
N GLU A 302 -36.45 4.85 6.82
CA GLU A 302 -36.45 4.74 5.36
C GLU A 302 -37.83 5.02 4.77
N GLY A 303 -37.90 5.94 3.81
CA GLY A 303 -39.18 6.38 3.27
C GLY A 303 -39.07 7.31 2.08
N ASN A 304 -40.04 7.27 1.18
CA ASN A 304 -40.04 8.12 -0.03
C ASN A 304 -40.12 9.62 0.30
N TYR A 305 -40.87 9.98 1.33
CA TYR A 305 -41.30 11.37 1.59
C TYR A 305 -40.61 12.02 2.79
N LEU A 306 -39.60 11.38 3.37
CA LEU A 306 -38.85 11.93 4.50
C LEU A 306 -38.03 13.18 4.12
N SER A 307 -37.92 13.48 2.82
CA SER A 307 -37.31 14.68 2.25
C SER A 307 -38.26 15.44 1.32
N LEU A 308 -39.57 15.27 1.46
CA LEU A 308 -40.56 15.99 0.64
C LEU A 308 -40.86 17.36 1.25
N ASP A 309 -40.80 18.42 0.43
CA ASP A 309 -41.09 19.80 0.84
C ASP A 309 -42.60 20.10 0.85
N ALA A 310 -43.34 19.39 1.71
CA ALA A 310 -44.78 19.54 1.89
C ALA A 310 -45.14 19.73 3.38
N GLU A 311 -46.28 20.37 3.63
CA GLU A 311 -46.79 20.63 5.00
C GLU A 311 -46.83 19.32 5.81
N ARG A 312 -46.35 19.36 7.06
CA ARG A 312 -46.11 18.20 7.97
C ARG A 312 -44.95 17.28 7.61
N TRP A 313 -44.68 17.00 6.33
CA TRP A 313 -43.47 16.25 5.95
C TRP A 313 -42.21 17.03 6.24
N ARG A 314 -42.26 18.35 6.03
CA ARG A 314 -41.22 19.30 6.44
C ARG A 314 -40.97 19.27 7.95
N ASP A 315 -42.03 19.31 8.75
CA ASP A 315 -41.94 19.30 10.22
C ASP A 315 -41.33 17.99 10.75
N VAL A 316 -41.65 16.86 10.10
CA VAL A 316 -41.01 15.57 10.39
C VAL A 316 -39.55 15.57 9.95
N ALA A 317 -39.26 16.10 8.75
CA ALA A 317 -37.91 16.18 8.19
C ALA A 317 -36.96 17.02 9.07
N ASP A 318 -37.47 18.10 9.68
CA ASP A 318 -36.70 18.98 10.58
C ASP A 318 -36.36 18.33 11.93
N LEU A 319 -37.01 17.23 12.30
CA LEU A 319 -36.71 16.48 13.52
C LEU A 319 -35.57 15.47 13.34
N PHE A 320 -35.17 15.15 12.10
CA PHE A 320 -34.05 14.25 11.82
C PHE A 320 -32.71 14.98 11.89
N ASP A 321 -31.67 14.26 12.33
CA ASP A 321 -30.31 14.79 12.38
C ASP A 321 -29.65 14.79 10.99
N GLU A 322 -29.99 13.79 10.18
CA GLU A 322 -29.44 13.55 8.85
C GLU A 322 -30.55 13.21 7.88
N ARG A 323 -30.54 13.82 6.69
CA ARG A 323 -31.43 13.46 5.58
C ARG A 323 -30.60 13.06 4.37
N TRP A 324 -30.67 11.80 3.98
CA TRP A 324 -29.95 11.24 2.84
C TRP A 324 -30.92 11.00 1.69
N PHE A 325 -30.47 11.28 0.47
CA PHE A 325 -31.25 11.05 -0.75
C PHE A 325 -30.51 10.15 -1.72
N LEU A 326 -31.10 8.99 -2.01
CA LEU A 326 -30.59 8.08 -3.03
C LEU A 326 -31.08 8.54 -4.40
N LYS A 327 -30.15 9.10 -5.17
CA LYS A 327 -30.36 9.54 -6.54
C LYS A 327 -30.04 8.41 -7.51
N ILE A 328 -31.01 8.06 -8.33
CA ILE A 328 -30.86 7.10 -9.43
C ILE A 328 -31.51 7.66 -10.70
N ASP A 329 -31.09 7.14 -11.85
CA ASP A 329 -31.76 7.42 -13.11
C ASP A 329 -33.17 6.80 -13.13
N PHE A 330 -34.13 7.48 -13.75
CA PHE A 330 -35.50 7.04 -13.90
C PHE A 330 -35.60 5.76 -14.74
N ASP A 331 -34.71 5.57 -15.72
CA ASP A 331 -34.69 4.36 -16.56
C ASP A 331 -34.24 3.12 -15.77
N VAL A 332 -33.28 3.31 -14.85
CA VAL A 332 -32.82 2.27 -13.91
C VAL A 332 -33.91 1.98 -12.89
N ALA A 333 -34.58 3.01 -12.38
CA ALA A 333 -35.74 2.88 -11.49
C ALA A 333 -36.85 2.05 -12.16
N GLU A 334 -37.18 2.36 -13.42
CA GLU A 334 -38.20 1.66 -14.19
C GLU A 334 -37.86 0.17 -14.31
N SER A 335 -36.63 -0.14 -14.73
CA SER A 335 -36.18 -1.53 -14.92
C SER A 335 -36.25 -2.34 -13.62
N ARG A 336 -35.81 -1.77 -12.49
CA ARG A 336 -35.86 -2.42 -11.17
C ARG A 336 -37.30 -2.64 -10.69
N LEU A 337 -38.17 -1.64 -10.87
CA LEU A 337 -39.58 -1.72 -10.45
C LEU A 337 -40.37 -2.74 -11.28
N VAL A 338 -40.12 -2.81 -12.60
CA VAL A 338 -40.77 -3.80 -13.47
C VAL A 338 -40.43 -5.22 -13.02
N SER A 339 -39.16 -5.52 -12.76
CA SER A 339 -38.73 -6.83 -12.24
C SER A 339 -39.37 -7.14 -10.88
N ARG A 340 -39.46 -6.15 -9.99
CA ARG A 340 -40.08 -6.32 -8.66
C ARG A 340 -41.60 -6.58 -8.74
N HIS A 341 -42.33 -5.86 -9.59
CA HIS A 341 -43.78 -6.05 -9.73
C HIS A 341 -44.14 -7.42 -10.33
N LEU A 342 -43.28 -7.93 -11.22
CA LEU A 342 -43.38 -9.29 -11.76
C LEU A 342 -43.11 -10.34 -10.67
N ALA A 343 -42.00 -10.20 -9.94
CA ALA A 343 -41.64 -11.11 -8.85
C ALA A 343 -42.69 -11.13 -7.71
N ALA A 344 -43.30 -9.99 -7.42
CA ALA A 344 -44.34 -9.85 -6.40
C ALA A 344 -45.74 -10.29 -6.87
N GLY A 345 -45.89 -10.73 -8.13
CA GLY A 345 -47.18 -11.18 -8.70
C GLY A 345 -48.25 -10.08 -8.77
N ILE A 346 -47.86 -8.80 -8.73
CA ILE A 346 -48.77 -7.65 -8.75
C ILE A 346 -49.38 -7.49 -10.14
N VAL A 347 -48.64 -7.88 -11.17
CA VAL A 347 -49.02 -7.76 -12.57
C VAL A 347 -48.64 -9.04 -13.32
N LYS A 348 -49.45 -9.45 -14.30
CA LYS A 348 -49.28 -10.72 -15.02
C LYS A 348 -48.33 -10.64 -16.22
N SER A 349 -48.08 -9.44 -16.75
CA SER A 349 -47.24 -9.21 -17.94
C SER A 349 -46.23 -8.08 -17.71
N ARG A 350 -45.12 -8.13 -18.45
CA ARG A 350 -44.05 -7.11 -18.38
C ARG A 350 -44.51 -5.74 -18.89
N ASP A 351 -45.41 -5.71 -19.87
CA ASP A 351 -45.95 -4.48 -20.46
C ASP A 351 -46.93 -3.78 -19.53
N ASP A 352 -47.81 -4.54 -18.87
CA ASP A 352 -48.71 -4.01 -17.84
C ASP A 352 -47.91 -3.50 -16.62
N ALA A 353 -46.78 -4.16 -16.29
CA ALA A 353 -45.89 -3.72 -15.22
C ALA A 353 -45.22 -2.38 -15.57
N ARG A 354 -44.72 -2.22 -16.81
CA ARG A 354 -44.18 -0.94 -17.29
C ARG A 354 -45.23 0.17 -17.25
N LYS A 355 -46.44 -0.11 -17.71
CA LYS A 355 -47.54 0.86 -17.69
C LYS A 355 -47.84 1.35 -16.26
N ARG A 356 -47.96 0.42 -15.31
CA ARG A 356 -48.17 0.74 -13.88
C ARG A 356 -47.04 1.59 -13.30
N VAL A 357 -45.79 1.25 -13.62
CA VAL A 357 -44.61 1.98 -13.12
C VAL A 357 -44.61 3.42 -13.63
N ARG A 358 -44.88 3.63 -14.93
CA ARG A 358 -44.91 4.96 -15.54
C ARG A 358 -46.08 5.83 -15.06
N GLU A 359 -47.26 5.24 -14.92
CA GLU A 359 -48.49 5.98 -14.57
C GLU A 359 -48.66 6.23 -13.07
N ASN A 360 -47.88 5.58 -12.20
CA ASN A 360 -47.99 5.71 -10.74
C ASN A 360 -46.64 5.89 -10.04
N ASP A 361 -45.77 4.87 -10.06
CA ASP A 361 -44.54 4.85 -9.26
C ASP A 361 -43.56 5.98 -9.65
N LEU A 362 -43.34 6.20 -10.95
CA LEU A 362 -42.46 7.27 -11.45
C LEU A 362 -43.11 8.66 -11.35
N VAL A 363 -44.45 8.76 -11.35
CA VAL A 363 -45.15 10.04 -11.09
C VAL A 363 -44.87 10.51 -9.67
N ASN A 364 -44.98 9.60 -8.70
CA ASN A 364 -44.62 9.91 -7.31
C ASN A 364 -43.11 10.19 -7.18
N GLY A 365 -42.26 9.45 -7.91
CA GLY A 365 -40.82 9.72 -7.99
C GLY A 365 -40.49 11.12 -8.51
N LYS A 366 -41.23 11.59 -9.52
CA LYS A 366 -41.09 12.92 -10.10
C LYS A 366 -41.48 14.01 -9.11
N GLU A 367 -42.62 13.84 -8.42
CA GLU A 367 -43.11 14.73 -7.37
C GLU A 367 -42.08 14.92 -6.24
N ILE A 368 -41.44 13.81 -5.79
CA ILE A 368 -40.38 13.82 -4.78
C ILE A 368 -39.14 14.57 -5.27
N SER A 369 -38.74 14.35 -6.53
CA SER A 369 -37.54 14.99 -7.09
C SER A 369 -37.72 16.48 -7.38
N GLU A 370 -38.94 16.91 -7.72
CA GLU A 370 -39.25 18.32 -8.01
C GLU A 370 -39.47 19.14 -6.74
N HIS A 371 -40.08 18.55 -5.70
CA HIS A 371 -40.38 19.20 -4.42
C HIS A 371 -39.50 18.62 -3.30
N GLN A 372 -38.20 18.56 -3.54
CA GLN A 372 -37.23 18.05 -2.57
C GLN A 372 -36.91 19.11 -1.51
N TYR A 373 -37.11 18.76 -0.23
CA TYR A 373 -36.67 19.57 0.90
C TYR A 373 -35.16 19.46 1.10
N ARG A 374 -34.58 20.26 2.01
CA ARG A 374 -33.14 20.26 2.28
C ARG A 374 -32.66 18.84 2.65
N VAL A 375 -31.66 18.36 1.92
CA VAL A 375 -30.99 17.06 2.13
C VAL A 375 -29.52 17.31 2.47
N ASP A 376 -28.99 16.51 3.39
CA ASP A 376 -27.64 16.64 3.93
C ASP A 376 -26.63 15.81 3.11
N GLU A 377 -27.03 14.67 2.53
CA GLU A 377 -26.19 13.85 1.65
C GLU A 377 -26.94 13.28 0.43
N ILE A 378 -26.32 13.30 -0.76
CA ILE A 378 -26.86 12.70 -1.99
C ILE A 378 -25.99 11.51 -2.39
N ILE A 379 -26.58 10.32 -2.40
CA ILE A 379 -25.89 9.07 -2.78
C ILE A 379 -26.32 8.69 -4.18
N THR A 380 -25.38 8.65 -5.12
CA THR A 380 -25.65 8.28 -6.52
C THR A 380 -25.23 6.83 -6.76
N THR A 381 -26.11 6.02 -7.36
CA THR A 381 -25.76 4.67 -7.82
C THR A 381 -25.57 4.70 -9.33
N THR A 382 -24.34 4.52 -9.81
CA THR A 382 -24.01 4.35 -11.24
C THR A 382 -24.10 2.88 -11.60
N ASP A 383 -24.79 2.56 -12.71
CA ASP A 383 -24.84 1.20 -13.26
C ASP A 383 -23.47 0.87 -13.86
N THR A 384 -22.72 -0.05 -13.24
CA THR A 384 -21.31 -0.33 -13.56
C THR A 384 -21.16 -1.21 -14.81
N LYS A 385 -21.87 -0.90 -15.90
CA LYS A 385 -21.78 -1.69 -17.13
C LYS A 385 -20.54 -1.26 -17.91
N GLY A 386 -19.73 -2.25 -18.30
CA GLY A 386 -18.54 -2.08 -19.16
C GLY A 386 -17.31 -1.45 -18.51
N HIS A 387 -17.26 -1.41 -17.18
CA HIS A 387 -16.03 -1.13 -16.45
C HIS A 387 -15.14 -2.38 -16.35
N VAL A 388 -13.83 -2.18 -16.47
CA VAL A 388 -12.82 -3.20 -16.19
C VAL A 388 -11.94 -2.71 -15.06
N TYR A 389 -11.85 -3.52 -14.01
CA TYR A 389 -11.06 -3.20 -12.83
C TYR A 389 -9.78 -4.03 -12.81
N ILE A 390 -8.68 -3.40 -12.38
CA ILE A 390 -7.45 -4.09 -12.01
C ILE A 390 -7.29 -3.95 -10.51
N TRP A 391 -7.37 -5.08 -9.81
CA TRP A 391 -7.26 -5.16 -8.36
C TRP A 391 -5.97 -5.86 -7.96
N SER A 392 -5.30 -5.33 -6.94
CA SER A 392 -4.28 -6.07 -6.21
C SER A 392 -5.00 -6.85 -5.10
N TYR A 393 -5.13 -8.17 -5.28
CA TYR A 393 -5.82 -9.01 -4.29
C TYR A 393 -5.04 -9.14 -2.97
N GLU A 394 -3.72 -8.91 -2.98
CA GLU A 394 -2.86 -8.98 -1.79
C GLU A 394 -3.02 -7.72 -0.91
N THR A 395 -3.04 -6.53 -1.52
CA THR A 395 -3.24 -5.25 -0.81
C THR A 395 -4.71 -4.87 -0.67
N GLN A 396 -5.61 -5.61 -1.32
CA GLN A 396 -7.05 -5.32 -1.45
C GLN A 396 -7.37 -3.94 -2.05
N ALA A 397 -6.39 -3.32 -2.73
CA ALA A 397 -6.53 -2.01 -3.35
C ALA A 397 -6.87 -2.12 -4.84
N ILE A 398 -7.72 -1.21 -5.31
CA ILE A 398 -7.96 -1.00 -6.73
C ILE A 398 -6.75 -0.30 -7.31
N VAL A 399 -6.05 -0.95 -8.23
CA VAL A 399 -4.90 -0.37 -8.94
C VAL A 399 -5.41 0.61 -9.99
N LYS A 400 -6.36 0.18 -10.82
CA LYS A 400 -6.94 0.99 -11.90
C LYS A 400 -8.37 0.60 -12.25
N ILE A 401 -9.10 1.57 -12.81
CA ILE A 401 -10.44 1.43 -13.36
C ILE A 401 -10.42 1.90 -14.80
N PHE A 402 -10.94 1.09 -15.72
CA PHE A 402 -11.10 1.40 -17.13
C PHE A 402 -12.59 1.46 -17.46
N GLU A 403 -13.07 2.61 -17.92
CA GLU A 403 -14.41 2.76 -18.47
C GLU A 403 -14.32 2.53 -19.98
N LEU A 404 -14.64 1.31 -20.43
CA LEU A 404 -14.44 0.94 -21.83
C LEU A 404 -15.66 1.28 -22.69
N THR A 405 -16.83 0.94 -22.19
CA THR A 405 -18.11 0.96 -22.90
C THR A 405 -19.28 1.02 -21.93
N ASP A 406 -20.47 1.34 -22.43
CA ASP A 406 -21.72 1.25 -21.67
C ASP A 406 -22.39 -0.13 -21.75
N VAL A 407 -21.80 -1.04 -22.54
CA VAL A 407 -22.23 -2.44 -22.70
C VAL A 407 -21.34 -3.40 -21.91
N PRO A 408 -21.83 -4.61 -21.57
CA PRO A 408 -21.04 -5.60 -20.85
C PRO A 408 -19.77 -6.02 -21.60
N VAL A 409 -18.68 -6.19 -20.84
CA VAL A 409 -17.43 -6.79 -21.30
C VAL A 409 -17.43 -8.26 -20.85
N ARG A 410 -17.52 -9.19 -21.80
CA ARG A 410 -17.63 -10.64 -21.48
C ARG A 410 -16.28 -11.31 -21.34
N ALA A 411 -15.29 -10.85 -22.09
CA ALA A 411 -13.98 -11.45 -22.13
C ALA A 411 -12.89 -10.40 -21.85
N GLY A 412 -11.96 -10.74 -20.95
CA GLY A 412 -10.79 -9.92 -20.64
C GLY A 412 -9.58 -10.81 -20.39
N ARG A 413 -8.43 -10.47 -20.98
CA ARG A 413 -7.17 -11.19 -20.80
C ARG A 413 -5.99 -10.24 -20.70
N PHE A 414 -5.05 -10.56 -19.82
CA PHE A 414 -3.75 -9.88 -19.74
C PHE A 414 -2.80 -10.42 -20.81
N VAL A 415 -2.02 -9.51 -21.38
CA VAL A 415 -0.84 -9.80 -22.20
C VAL A 415 0.37 -9.20 -21.46
N ALA A 416 0.83 -9.91 -20.43
CA ALA A 416 1.91 -9.44 -19.55
C ALA A 416 3.19 -9.10 -20.34
N ARG A 417 3.50 -9.88 -21.38
CA ARG A 417 4.67 -9.67 -22.27
C ARG A 417 4.75 -8.28 -22.92
N LYS A 418 3.62 -7.58 -23.03
CA LYS A 418 3.53 -6.22 -23.60
C LYS A 418 2.95 -5.20 -22.62
N ASN A 419 2.63 -5.62 -21.40
CA ASN A 419 1.88 -4.84 -20.41
C ASN A 419 0.48 -4.40 -20.88
N TRP A 420 -0.25 -5.27 -21.61
CA TRP A 420 -1.58 -4.95 -22.14
C TRP A 420 -2.72 -5.71 -21.46
N ILE A 421 -3.91 -5.12 -21.52
CA ILE A 421 -5.19 -5.81 -21.34
C ILE A 421 -5.94 -5.82 -22.67
N VAL A 422 -6.53 -6.96 -23.00
CA VAL A 422 -7.37 -7.14 -24.20
C VAL A 422 -8.78 -7.47 -23.72
N CYS A 423 -9.76 -6.70 -24.18
CA CYS A 423 -11.15 -6.79 -23.76
C CYS A 423 -12.07 -6.94 -24.97
N GLY A 424 -13.04 -7.85 -24.87
CA GLY A 424 -14.11 -8.07 -25.83
C GLY A 424 -15.47 -7.78 -25.20
N SER A 425 -16.23 -6.94 -25.87
CA SER A 425 -17.51 -6.42 -25.39
C SER A 425 -18.67 -6.76 -26.34
N ASP A 426 -19.89 -6.55 -25.85
CA ASP A 426 -21.12 -6.79 -26.60
C ASP A 426 -21.36 -5.79 -27.74
N ASP A 427 -20.54 -4.75 -27.87
CA ASP A 427 -20.53 -3.83 -29.03
C ASP A 427 -19.66 -4.34 -30.18
N PHE A 428 -19.28 -5.62 -30.12
CA PHE A 428 -18.51 -6.36 -31.12
C PHE A 428 -17.06 -5.89 -31.32
N GLN A 429 -16.62 -4.95 -30.49
CA GLN A 429 -15.26 -4.43 -30.56
C GLN A 429 -14.29 -5.20 -29.66
N LEU A 430 -13.09 -5.39 -30.19
CA LEU A 430 -11.92 -5.77 -29.42
C LEU A 430 -11.13 -4.50 -29.08
N ARG A 431 -10.85 -4.27 -27.81
CA ARG A 431 -10.06 -3.13 -27.35
C ARG A 431 -8.83 -3.56 -26.58
N VAL A 432 -7.74 -2.82 -26.77
CA VAL A 432 -6.45 -3.12 -26.17
C VAL A 432 -5.91 -1.88 -25.49
N TYR A 433 -5.57 -2.01 -24.21
CA TYR A 433 -5.03 -0.92 -23.41
C TYR A 433 -3.73 -1.34 -22.75
N ASN A 434 -2.82 -0.38 -22.57
CA ASN A 434 -1.66 -0.56 -21.72
C ASN A 434 -2.09 -0.35 -20.26
N TYR A 435 -1.93 -1.36 -19.40
CA TYR A 435 -2.38 -1.23 -18.02
C TYR A 435 -1.46 -0.36 -17.16
N ASN A 436 -0.20 -0.12 -17.54
CA ASN A 436 0.72 0.74 -16.79
C ASN A 436 0.49 2.23 -17.10
N THR A 437 0.25 2.58 -18.36
CA THR A 437 0.04 3.99 -18.78
C THR A 437 -1.44 4.37 -18.93
N SER A 438 -2.35 3.40 -18.94
CA SER A 438 -3.77 3.56 -19.27
C SER A 438 -4.03 4.04 -20.71
N GLU A 439 -3.04 3.99 -21.60
CA GLU A 439 -3.22 4.37 -23.00
C GLU A 439 -3.98 3.30 -23.78
N LYS A 440 -4.85 3.78 -24.69
CA LYS A 440 -5.53 2.97 -25.68
C LYS A 440 -4.57 2.68 -26.84
N ILE A 441 -4.31 1.39 -27.11
CA ILE A 441 -3.38 0.97 -28.16
C ILE A 441 -4.14 0.77 -29.46
N THR A 442 -5.17 -0.08 -29.44
CA THR A 442 -6.04 -0.33 -30.59
C THR A 442 -7.47 -0.60 -30.16
N SER A 443 -8.38 -0.39 -31.11
CA SER A 443 -9.81 -0.68 -30.98
C SER A 443 -10.37 -0.84 -32.37
N PHE A 444 -10.99 -1.98 -32.63
CA PHE A 444 -11.57 -2.32 -33.92
C PHE A 444 -12.71 -3.33 -33.74
N GLU A 445 -13.60 -3.39 -34.72
CA GLU A 445 -14.66 -4.38 -34.77
C GLU A 445 -14.07 -5.73 -35.18
N ALA A 446 -14.08 -6.70 -34.26
CA ALA A 446 -13.51 -8.02 -34.51
C ALA A 446 -14.55 -8.97 -35.12
N HIS A 447 -15.78 -8.90 -34.65
CA HIS A 447 -16.91 -9.73 -35.08
C HIS A 447 -18.13 -8.86 -35.36
N PRO A 448 -19.14 -9.36 -36.09
CA PRO A 448 -20.42 -8.69 -36.27
C PRO A 448 -21.45 -9.04 -35.17
N ASP A 449 -21.06 -9.83 -34.17
CA ASP A 449 -21.91 -10.25 -33.05
C ASP A 449 -21.09 -10.36 -31.74
N TYR A 450 -21.73 -10.66 -30.61
CA TYR A 450 -21.13 -10.63 -29.28
C TYR A 450 -19.87 -11.48 -29.18
N ILE A 451 -18.83 -10.95 -28.52
CA ILE A 451 -17.57 -11.66 -28.27
C ILE A 451 -17.70 -12.40 -26.94
N ARG A 452 -17.59 -13.74 -26.96
CA ARG A 452 -17.77 -14.60 -25.78
C ARG A 452 -16.47 -14.94 -25.07
N ALA A 453 -15.43 -15.26 -25.84
CA ALA A 453 -14.15 -15.70 -25.28
C ALA A 453 -12.96 -15.11 -26.04
N ILE A 454 -11.89 -14.86 -25.31
CA ILE A 454 -10.60 -14.41 -25.82
C ILE A 454 -9.52 -15.31 -25.23
N VAL A 455 -8.62 -15.79 -26.08
CA VAL A 455 -7.43 -16.53 -25.66
C VAL A 455 -6.20 -15.92 -26.29
N VAL A 456 -5.17 -15.72 -25.46
CA VAL A 456 -3.87 -15.22 -25.88
C VAL A 456 -2.93 -16.41 -26.04
N HIS A 457 -2.26 -16.49 -27.17
CA HIS A 457 -1.27 -17.53 -27.40
C HIS A 457 -0.04 -17.33 -26.49
N PRO A 458 0.52 -18.38 -25.87
CA PRO A 458 1.58 -18.24 -24.87
C PRO A 458 2.92 -17.73 -25.44
N SER A 459 3.33 -18.17 -26.63
CA SER A 459 4.63 -17.83 -27.24
C SER A 459 4.55 -16.92 -28.47
N GLN A 460 3.71 -17.27 -29.46
CA GLN A 460 3.46 -16.46 -30.66
C GLN A 460 2.60 -15.20 -30.39
N PRO A 461 2.65 -14.20 -31.30
CA PRO A 461 1.93 -12.93 -31.16
C PRO A 461 0.45 -13.00 -31.59
N PHE A 462 -0.26 -14.02 -31.12
CA PHE A 462 -1.59 -14.37 -31.60
C PHE A 462 -2.68 -14.24 -30.54
N ILE A 463 -3.86 -13.76 -30.95
CA ILE A 463 -5.09 -13.72 -30.16
C ILE A 463 -6.20 -14.42 -30.91
N LEU A 464 -6.89 -15.32 -30.23
CA LEU A 464 -8.10 -15.96 -30.72
C LEU A 464 -9.32 -15.30 -30.07
N THR A 465 -10.31 -14.97 -30.89
CA THR A 465 -11.61 -14.44 -30.46
C THR A 465 -12.72 -15.37 -30.91
N ALA A 466 -13.67 -15.68 -30.02
CA ALA A 466 -14.88 -16.44 -30.31
C ALA A 466 -16.12 -15.57 -30.15
N SER A 467 -17.09 -15.78 -31.02
CA SER A 467 -18.30 -14.95 -31.09
C SER A 467 -19.57 -15.76 -31.33
N ASP A 468 -20.70 -15.10 -31.10
CA ASP A 468 -22.04 -15.58 -31.46
C ASP A 468 -22.25 -15.65 -32.99
N ASP A 469 -21.35 -15.05 -33.78
CA ASP A 469 -21.33 -15.16 -35.25
C ASP A 469 -20.95 -16.57 -35.78
N MET A 470 -20.81 -17.54 -34.88
CA MET A 470 -20.45 -18.95 -35.13
C MET A 470 -19.00 -19.16 -35.63
N THR A 471 -18.19 -18.10 -35.65
CA THR A 471 -16.80 -18.15 -36.12
C THR A 471 -15.80 -17.91 -34.99
N ILE A 472 -14.58 -18.34 -35.25
CA ILE A 472 -13.42 -18.03 -34.42
C ILE A 472 -12.42 -17.32 -35.31
N LYS A 473 -11.85 -16.21 -34.84
CA LYS A 473 -10.89 -15.42 -35.61
C LYS A 473 -9.53 -15.37 -34.92
N LEU A 474 -8.48 -15.48 -35.72
CA LEU A 474 -7.08 -15.37 -35.31
C LEU A 474 -6.51 -14.01 -35.71
N TRP A 475 -6.03 -13.25 -34.74
CA TRP A 475 -5.46 -11.92 -34.90
C TRP A 475 -3.97 -11.93 -34.59
N ASP A 476 -3.19 -11.28 -35.45
CA ASP A 476 -1.74 -11.11 -35.28
C ASP A 476 -1.43 -9.65 -34.97
N TRP A 477 -0.99 -9.37 -33.74
CA TRP A 477 -0.73 -8.00 -33.30
C TRP A 477 0.59 -7.43 -33.83
N GLU A 478 1.54 -8.26 -34.27
CA GLU A 478 2.77 -7.79 -34.92
C GLU A 478 2.47 -7.33 -36.36
N LYS A 479 1.50 -7.96 -37.01
CA LYS A 479 0.99 -7.56 -38.33
C LYS A 479 -0.14 -6.55 -38.24
N SER A 480 -0.02 -5.57 -37.34
CA SER A 480 -0.99 -4.48 -37.15
C SER A 480 -2.44 -4.98 -36.92
N TRP A 481 -2.60 -6.02 -36.10
CA TRP A 481 -3.91 -6.62 -35.77
C TRP A 481 -4.69 -7.13 -36.99
N LYS A 482 -3.98 -7.67 -37.99
CA LYS A 482 -4.64 -8.29 -39.14
C LYS A 482 -5.28 -9.62 -38.75
N CYS A 483 -6.49 -9.87 -39.24
CA CYS A 483 -7.10 -11.21 -39.18
C CYS A 483 -6.33 -12.14 -40.12
N VAL A 484 -5.61 -13.10 -39.55
CA VAL A 484 -4.80 -14.09 -40.29
C VAL A 484 -5.69 -15.22 -40.79
N GLN A 485 -6.62 -15.67 -39.96
CA GLN A 485 -7.45 -16.83 -40.26
C GLN A 485 -8.82 -16.73 -39.58
N VAL A 486 -9.82 -17.30 -40.25
CA VAL A 486 -11.18 -17.49 -39.76
C VAL A 486 -11.45 -19.00 -39.75
N PHE A 487 -11.93 -19.51 -38.62
CA PHE A 487 -12.31 -20.91 -38.46
C PHE A 487 -13.84 -21.01 -38.49
N GLU A 488 -14.35 -21.68 -39.51
CA GLU A 488 -15.78 -21.85 -39.75
C GLU A 488 -16.13 -23.34 -39.67
N GLY A 489 -17.27 -23.67 -39.05
CA GLY A 489 -17.73 -25.05 -38.94
C GLY A 489 -18.59 -25.36 -37.72
N HIS A 490 -18.69 -24.44 -36.77
CA HIS A 490 -19.72 -24.49 -35.72
C HIS A 490 -21.07 -24.01 -36.25
N SER A 491 -22.14 -24.47 -35.61
CA SER A 491 -23.53 -24.18 -36.02
C SER A 491 -24.32 -23.35 -35.00
N HIS A 492 -23.67 -22.92 -33.92
CA HIS A 492 -24.24 -22.05 -32.91
C HIS A 492 -23.13 -21.21 -32.25
N TYR A 493 -23.41 -20.64 -31.08
CA TYR A 493 -22.56 -19.66 -30.41
C TYR A 493 -21.34 -20.35 -29.84
N VAL A 494 -20.17 -19.80 -30.13
CA VAL A 494 -18.91 -20.31 -29.60
C VAL A 494 -18.68 -19.68 -28.24
N MET A 495 -18.90 -20.47 -27.18
CA MET A 495 -18.93 -19.99 -25.80
C MET A 495 -17.53 -19.94 -25.17
N GLY A 496 -16.68 -20.90 -25.50
CA GLY A 496 -15.38 -21.09 -24.85
C GLY A 496 -14.27 -21.46 -25.84
N LEU A 497 -13.05 -21.05 -25.50
CA LEU A 497 -11.84 -21.37 -26.25
C LEU A 497 -10.73 -21.75 -25.26
N ALA A 498 -9.93 -22.75 -25.60
CA ALA A 498 -8.73 -23.11 -24.85
C ALA A 498 -7.62 -23.57 -25.81
N ILE A 499 -6.43 -22.98 -25.69
CA ILE A 499 -5.23 -23.46 -26.40
C ILE A 499 -4.70 -24.67 -25.64
N ASN A 500 -4.28 -25.70 -26.38
CA ASN A 500 -3.64 -26.86 -25.79
C ASN A 500 -2.27 -26.45 -25.20
N PRO A 501 -2.05 -26.62 -23.88
CA PRO A 501 -0.79 -26.24 -23.25
C PRO A 501 0.38 -27.14 -23.67
N LYS A 502 0.10 -28.35 -24.17
CA LYS A 502 1.10 -29.35 -24.59
C LYS A 502 1.57 -29.14 -26.02
N ASP A 503 0.63 -28.79 -26.90
CA ASP A 503 0.88 -28.43 -28.29
C ASP A 503 0.19 -27.11 -28.61
N THR A 504 0.96 -26.03 -28.48
CA THR A 504 0.47 -24.65 -28.67
C THR A 504 -0.09 -24.38 -30.07
N ASN A 505 0.19 -25.24 -31.06
CA ASN A 505 -0.37 -25.12 -32.40
C ASN A 505 -1.83 -25.60 -32.51
N THR A 506 -2.38 -26.21 -31.46
CA THR A 506 -3.76 -26.72 -31.41
C THR A 506 -4.61 -26.00 -30.36
N PHE A 507 -5.91 -25.88 -30.62
CA PHE A 507 -6.86 -25.31 -29.68
C PHE A 507 -8.23 -25.98 -29.79
N ALA A 508 -9.00 -25.94 -28.71
CA ALA A 508 -10.36 -26.43 -28.63
C ALA A 508 -11.36 -25.28 -28.55
N SER A 509 -12.54 -25.48 -29.14
CA SER A 509 -13.67 -24.57 -29.04
C SER A 509 -14.92 -25.30 -28.53
N ALA A 510 -15.58 -24.69 -27.56
CA ALA A 510 -16.87 -25.12 -27.02
C ALA A 510 -17.99 -24.32 -27.69
N CYS A 511 -19.04 -25.03 -28.11
CA CYS A 511 -20.17 -24.42 -28.78
C CYS A 511 -21.51 -24.92 -28.22
N LEU A 512 -22.53 -24.07 -28.32
CA LEU A 512 -23.90 -24.43 -27.97
C LEU A 512 -24.53 -25.48 -28.91
N ASP A 513 -23.89 -25.80 -30.03
CA ASP A 513 -24.29 -26.92 -30.91
C ASP A 513 -24.04 -28.31 -30.32
N ARG A 514 -23.59 -28.36 -29.05
CA ARG A 514 -23.26 -29.55 -28.25
C ARG A 514 -21.92 -30.19 -28.60
N SER A 515 -21.18 -29.60 -29.54
CA SER A 515 -19.90 -30.10 -29.97
C SER A 515 -18.73 -29.30 -29.39
N VAL A 516 -17.63 -30.01 -29.21
CA VAL A 516 -16.30 -29.43 -29.04
C VAL A 516 -15.50 -29.74 -30.29
N LYS A 517 -14.93 -28.71 -30.92
CA LYS A 517 -14.07 -28.88 -32.11
C LYS A 517 -12.63 -28.59 -31.74
N ILE A 518 -11.72 -29.41 -32.24
CA ILE A 518 -10.28 -29.19 -32.09
C ILE A 518 -9.72 -28.74 -33.44
N TRP A 519 -8.96 -27.66 -33.40
CA TRP A 519 -8.44 -26.97 -34.56
C TRP A 519 -6.91 -26.92 -34.49
N SER A 520 -6.28 -26.73 -35.65
CA SER A 520 -4.88 -26.35 -35.75
C SER A 520 -4.80 -24.93 -36.30
N LEU A 521 -3.90 -24.10 -35.78
CA LEU A 521 -3.77 -22.70 -36.20
C LEU A 521 -3.53 -22.54 -37.71
N GLY A 522 -2.89 -23.52 -38.35
CA GLY A 522 -2.59 -23.50 -39.80
C GLY A 522 -3.69 -24.06 -40.71
N SER A 523 -4.80 -24.59 -40.16
CA SER A 523 -5.88 -25.20 -40.94
C SER A 523 -7.22 -24.54 -40.66
N SER A 524 -7.97 -24.16 -41.70
CA SER A 524 -9.31 -23.62 -41.56
C SER A 524 -10.37 -24.68 -41.26
N THR A 525 -10.02 -25.97 -41.36
CA THR A 525 -10.89 -27.10 -41.02
C THR A 525 -10.53 -27.68 -39.66
N ALA A 526 -11.55 -28.11 -38.92
CA ALA A 526 -11.35 -28.79 -37.64
C ALA A 526 -10.68 -30.16 -37.85
N ASN A 527 -9.70 -30.48 -37.00
CA ASN A 527 -9.02 -31.78 -37.00
C ASN A 527 -10.00 -32.90 -36.69
N PHE A 528 -10.87 -32.70 -35.70
CA PHE A 528 -12.02 -33.54 -35.41
C PHE A 528 -13.06 -32.81 -34.56
N THR A 529 -14.27 -33.37 -34.52
CA THR A 529 -15.41 -32.89 -33.74
C THR A 529 -15.76 -33.95 -32.69
N LEU A 530 -15.98 -33.53 -31.46
CA LEU A 530 -16.40 -34.34 -30.32
C LEU A 530 -17.82 -33.94 -29.93
N GLU A 531 -18.77 -34.87 -29.91
CA GLU A 531 -20.10 -34.64 -29.36
C GLU A 531 -20.05 -34.80 -27.84
N ALA A 532 -19.95 -33.68 -27.12
CA ALA A 532 -19.66 -33.71 -25.68
C ALA A 532 -20.93 -33.88 -24.83
N HIS A 533 -22.05 -33.26 -25.21
CA HIS A 533 -23.28 -33.29 -24.42
C HIS A 533 -24.50 -33.67 -25.27
N GLU A 534 -25.44 -34.40 -24.69
CA GLU A 534 -26.57 -34.97 -25.47
C GLU A 534 -27.76 -34.00 -25.52
N THR A 535 -28.05 -33.34 -24.40
CA THR A 535 -29.30 -32.59 -24.19
C THR A 535 -29.16 -31.08 -24.37
N LYS A 536 -28.02 -30.50 -23.99
CA LYS A 536 -27.76 -29.06 -24.06
C LYS A 536 -26.34 -28.73 -24.52
N GLY A 537 -26.11 -27.47 -24.87
CA GLY A 537 -24.86 -26.95 -25.42
C GLY A 537 -23.68 -26.94 -24.44
N VAL A 538 -22.48 -26.71 -24.96
CA VAL A 538 -21.23 -26.64 -24.17
C VAL A 538 -20.90 -25.19 -23.85
N ASN A 539 -20.70 -24.87 -22.57
CA ASN A 539 -20.41 -23.52 -22.09
C ASN A 539 -18.91 -23.25 -22.03
N HIS A 540 -18.13 -24.21 -21.52
CA HIS A 540 -16.70 -24.05 -21.33
C HIS A 540 -15.93 -25.30 -21.73
N VAL A 541 -14.67 -25.09 -22.10
CA VAL A 541 -13.72 -26.15 -22.43
C VAL A 541 -12.35 -25.80 -21.86
N ASP A 542 -11.68 -26.76 -21.27
CA ASP A 542 -10.31 -26.58 -20.75
C ASP A 542 -9.47 -27.84 -20.99
N TYR A 543 -8.17 -27.65 -21.18
CA TYR A 543 -7.22 -28.76 -21.35
C TYR A 543 -6.59 -29.14 -20.01
N TYR A 544 -6.35 -30.42 -19.83
CA TYR A 544 -5.51 -30.86 -18.72
C TYR A 544 -4.06 -30.41 -18.94
N PRO A 545 -3.46 -29.68 -17.97
CA PRO A 545 -2.21 -28.96 -18.19
C PRO A 545 -0.97 -29.86 -18.23
N GLN A 546 -0.98 -30.97 -17.49
CA GLN A 546 0.20 -31.83 -17.32
C GLN A 546 0.34 -32.85 -18.45
N SER A 547 1.57 -33.26 -18.77
CA SER A 547 1.86 -34.12 -19.93
C SER A 547 1.37 -35.57 -19.79
N ASP A 548 1.08 -36.06 -18.58
CA ASP A 548 0.75 -37.46 -18.31
C ASP A 548 -0.58 -37.93 -18.93
N LYS A 549 -1.60 -37.08 -18.97
CA LYS A 549 -2.96 -37.46 -19.41
C LYS A 549 -3.51 -36.60 -20.55
N PRO A 550 -3.90 -37.13 -21.71
CA PRO A 550 -4.47 -36.35 -22.81
C PRO A 550 -5.96 -36.01 -22.59
N TYR A 551 -6.26 -35.29 -21.50
CA TYR A 551 -7.65 -35.03 -21.09
C TYR A 551 -8.15 -33.63 -21.47
N LEU A 552 -9.45 -33.58 -21.69
CA LEU A 552 -10.23 -32.39 -22.04
C LEU A 552 -11.47 -32.35 -21.13
N LEU A 553 -11.73 -31.18 -20.56
CA LEU A 553 -12.84 -30.97 -19.65
C LEU A 553 -13.89 -30.06 -20.30
N THR A 554 -15.15 -30.41 -20.12
CA THR A 554 -16.30 -29.74 -20.76
C THR A 554 -17.42 -29.51 -19.76
N THR A 555 -18.10 -28.37 -19.87
CA THR A 555 -19.25 -28.02 -19.02
C THR A 555 -20.49 -27.70 -19.84
N SER A 556 -21.66 -27.99 -19.28
CA SER A 556 -22.93 -27.76 -19.96
C SER A 556 -24.04 -27.28 -19.03
N ASP A 557 -25.07 -26.72 -19.65
CA ASP A 557 -26.36 -26.41 -19.04
C ASP A 557 -27.16 -27.68 -18.63
N ASP A 558 -26.68 -28.87 -18.98
CA ASP A 558 -27.22 -30.15 -18.49
C ASP A 558 -26.84 -30.45 -17.03
N ARG A 559 -26.14 -29.51 -16.38
CA ARG A 559 -25.66 -29.55 -14.97
C ARG A 559 -24.49 -30.49 -14.73
N THR A 560 -23.92 -31.07 -15.78
CA THR A 560 -22.80 -32.00 -15.70
C THR A 560 -21.50 -31.36 -16.14
N VAL A 561 -20.40 -31.88 -15.59
CA VAL A 561 -19.04 -31.65 -16.11
C VAL A 561 -18.51 -32.99 -16.62
N LYS A 562 -18.05 -33.03 -17.85
CA LYS A 562 -17.57 -34.27 -18.49
C LYS A 562 -16.09 -34.18 -18.82
N ILE A 563 -15.40 -35.29 -18.63
CA ILE A 563 -13.97 -35.46 -18.87
C ILE A 563 -13.77 -36.43 -20.02
N TRP A 564 -13.02 -36.00 -21.01
CA TRP A 564 -12.82 -36.68 -22.28
C TRP A 564 -11.35 -36.95 -22.51
N ASP A 565 -11.04 -38.11 -23.06
CA ASP A 565 -9.75 -38.33 -23.68
C ASP A 565 -9.84 -37.88 -25.13
N TYR A 566 -9.06 -36.87 -25.52
CA TYR A 566 -9.13 -36.33 -26.88
C TYR A 566 -8.39 -37.20 -27.92
N THR A 567 -7.57 -38.16 -27.48
CA THR A 567 -6.90 -39.11 -28.38
C THR A 567 -7.81 -40.28 -28.75
N THR A 568 -8.43 -40.91 -27.75
CA THR A 568 -9.36 -42.03 -27.94
C THR A 568 -10.79 -41.58 -28.22
N ARG A 569 -11.11 -40.32 -27.95
CA ARG A 569 -12.44 -39.69 -28.09
C ARG A 569 -13.50 -40.32 -27.19
N SER A 570 -13.09 -40.98 -26.12
CA SER A 570 -14.01 -41.60 -25.15
C SER A 570 -14.26 -40.71 -23.94
N LEU A 571 -15.47 -40.81 -23.39
CA LEU A 571 -15.83 -40.24 -22.10
C LEU A 571 -15.17 -41.05 -20.98
N ILE A 572 -14.41 -40.39 -20.11
CA ILE A 572 -13.74 -41.01 -18.97
C ILE A 572 -14.66 -40.95 -17.74
N ALA A 573 -15.18 -39.77 -17.43
CA ALA A 573 -15.98 -39.53 -16.23
C ALA A 573 -17.01 -38.42 -16.45
N THR A 574 -18.12 -38.52 -15.72
CA THR A 574 -19.15 -37.48 -15.61
C THR A 574 -19.25 -37.08 -14.15
N LEU A 575 -19.05 -35.80 -13.87
CA LEU A 575 -19.16 -35.19 -12.55
C LEU A 575 -20.57 -34.60 -12.42
N GLU A 576 -21.34 -35.15 -11.49
CA GLU A 576 -22.71 -34.72 -11.19
C GLU A 576 -22.79 -34.19 -9.77
N GLY A 577 -23.45 -33.04 -9.58
CA GLY A 577 -23.64 -32.48 -8.24
C GLY A 577 -24.08 -31.02 -8.20
N HIS A 578 -24.02 -30.29 -9.32
CA HIS A 578 -24.59 -28.95 -9.42
C HIS A 578 -26.11 -29.00 -9.59
N SER A 579 -26.80 -28.00 -9.04
CA SER A 579 -28.26 -27.90 -9.09
C SER A 579 -28.76 -27.07 -10.27
N SER A 580 -27.89 -26.26 -10.87
CA SER A 580 -28.15 -25.41 -12.04
C SER A 580 -27.08 -25.59 -13.12
N ASN A 581 -27.14 -24.77 -14.18
CA ASN A 581 -26.20 -24.77 -15.29
C ASN A 581 -24.76 -24.60 -14.80
N VAL A 582 -23.81 -25.32 -15.40
CA VAL A 582 -22.39 -25.17 -15.07
C VAL A 582 -21.74 -24.19 -16.04
N SER A 583 -21.40 -23.00 -15.54
CA SER A 583 -20.84 -21.91 -16.33
C SER A 583 -19.42 -22.22 -16.78
N PHE A 584 -18.60 -22.78 -15.89
CA PHE A 584 -17.21 -23.11 -16.15
C PHE A 584 -16.75 -24.31 -15.32
N ALA A 585 -15.69 -24.97 -15.80
CA ALA A 585 -14.82 -25.76 -14.97
C ALA A 585 -13.41 -25.72 -15.55
N CYS A 586 -12.39 -25.81 -14.69
CA CYS A 586 -10.99 -25.78 -15.10
C CYS A 586 -10.16 -26.76 -14.27
N TYR A 587 -9.06 -27.23 -14.86
CA TYR A 587 -8.02 -27.95 -14.12
C TYR A 587 -7.15 -26.94 -13.38
N HIS A 588 -6.82 -27.24 -12.13
CA HIS A 588 -5.76 -26.51 -11.46
C HIS A 588 -4.39 -26.92 -12.05
N PRO A 589 -3.47 -25.98 -12.32
CA PRO A 589 -2.17 -26.30 -12.92
C PRO A 589 -1.29 -27.16 -12.01
N GLU A 590 -1.20 -26.83 -10.72
CA GLU A 590 -0.30 -27.51 -9.77
C GLU A 590 -0.98 -28.60 -8.93
N LEU A 591 -2.11 -28.27 -8.30
CA LEU A 591 -2.86 -29.19 -7.45
C LEU A 591 -3.67 -30.21 -8.29
N PRO A 592 -3.84 -31.45 -7.79
CA PRO A 592 -4.61 -32.49 -8.46
C PRO A 592 -6.12 -32.29 -8.29
N ILE A 593 -6.64 -31.09 -8.61
CA ILE A 593 -8.04 -30.72 -8.41
C ILE A 593 -8.66 -30.10 -9.68
N ILE A 594 -9.98 -30.18 -9.75
CA ILE A 594 -10.85 -29.54 -10.74
C ILE A 594 -11.75 -28.57 -9.98
N VAL A 595 -11.90 -27.36 -10.50
CA VAL A 595 -12.83 -26.37 -9.94
C VAL A 595 -13.93 -26.08 -10.92
N SER A 596 -15.19 -26.25 -10.49
CA SER A 596 -16.38 -25.93 -11.29
C SER A 596 -17.24 -24.86 -10.60
N GLY A 597 -17.84 -23.99 -11.40
CA GLY A 597 -18.75 -22.95 -10.92
C GLY A 597 -20.06 -22.98 -11.67
N SER A 598 -21.15 -22.78 -10.93
CA SER A 598 -22.52 -22.89 -11.45
C SER A 598 -23.37 -21.66 -11.16
N GLU A 599 -24.44 -21.53 -11.94
CA GLU A 599 -25.53 -20.61 -11.71
C GLU A 599 -26.37 -20.93 -10.44
N ASP A 600 -26.01 -21.97 -9.67
CA ASP A 600 -26.57 -22.16 -8.32
C ASP A 600 -25.83 -21.35 -7.24
N GLY A 601 -24.81 -20.59 -7.65
CA GLY A 601 -23.98 -19.77 -6.78
C GLY A 601 -22.97 -20.57 -5.96
N THR A 602 -22.76 -21.84 -6.30
CA THR A 602 -21.74 -22.69 -5.68
C THR A 602 -20.52 -22.86 -6.58
N VAL A 603 -19.36 -22.94 -5.93
CA VAL A 603 -18.09 -23.39 -6.51
C VAL A 603 -17.77 -24.75 -5.90
N LYS A 604 -17.58 -25.77 -6.73
CA LYS A 604 -17.26 -27.13 -6.28
C LYS A 604 -15.83 -27.50 -6.65
N ILE A 605 -15.15 -28.15 -5.71
CA ILE A 605 -13.80 -28.68 -5.87
C ILE A 605 -13.91 -30.20 -5.97
N TRP A 606 -13.36 -30.75 -7.04
CA TRP A 606 -13.35 -32.17 -7.32
C TRP A 606 -11.92 -32.67 -7.38
N HIS A 607 -11.69 -33.89 -6.90
CA HIS A 607 -10.40 -34.52 -7.04
C HIS A 607 -10.15 -34.92 -8.51
N ALA A 608 -8.99 -34.59 -9.08
CA ALA A 608 -8.71 -34.81 -10.51
C ALA A 608 -8.48 -36.27 -10.91
N ASN A 609 -8.04 -37.14 -9.99
CA ASN A 609 -7.91 -38.59 -10.22
C ASN A 609 -9.16 -39.41 -9.87
N THR A 610 -9.76 -39.17 -8.69
CA THR A 610 -10.91 -39.97 -8.22
C THR A 610 -12.26 -39.43 -8.69
N TYR A 611 -12.30 -38.20 -9.19
CA TYR A 611 -13.50 -37.51 -9.67
C TYR A 611 -14.60 -37.37 -8.61
N ARG A 612 -14.25 -37.51 -7.33
CA ARG A 612 -15.17 -37.29 -6.21
C ARG A 612 -15.24 -35.81 -5.85
N LEU A 613 -16.41 -35.38 -5.41
CA LEU A 613 -16.61 -34.06 -4.83
C LEU A 613 -15.89 -34.01 -3.47
N GLU A 614 -14.93 -33.10 -3.34
CA GLU A 614 -14.22 -32.87 -2.07
C GLU A 614 -14.93 -31.81 -1.24
N GLN A 615 -15.17 -30.65 -1.84
CA GLN A 615 -15.73 -29.51 -1.14
C GLN A 615 -16.71 -28.72 -2.02
N SER A 616 -17.75 -28.18 -1.39
CA SER A 616 -18.71 -27.26 -1.99
C SER A 616 -18.64 -25.93 -1.25
N LEU A 617 -18.31 -24.87 -1.97
CA LEU A 617 -18.13 -23.51 -1.46
C LEU A 617 -19.32 -22.64 -1.93
N SER A 618 -19.93 -21.90 -1.01
CA SER A 618 -20.95 -20.89 -1.31
C SER A 618 -20.63 -19.62 -0.56
N TYR A 619 -20.46 -18.53 -1.31
CA TYR A 619 -20.05 -17.23 -0.77
C TYR A 619 -21.21 -16.21 -0.71
N GLY A 620 -22.41 -16.59 -1.17
CA GLY A 620 -23.58 -15.70 -1.16
C GLY A 620 -23.52 -14.54 -2.15
N LEU A 621 -22.69 -14.62 -3.21
CA LEU A 621 -22.57 -13.61 -4.27
C LEU A 621 -23.42 -13.92 -5.52
N GLU A 622 -24.44 -14.77 -5.36
CA GLU A 622 -25.30 -15.27 -6.44
C GLU A 622 -24.50 -16.08 -7.49
N ARG A 623 -24.84 -16.00 -8.79
CA ARG A 623 -24.36 -16.93 -9.84
C ARG A 623 -22.88 -16.76 -10.14
N ALA A 624 -22.16 -17.88 -10.33
CA ALA A 624 -20.76 -17.88 -10.77
C ALA A 624 -20.66 -17.93 -12.31
N TRP A 625 -19.85 -17.06 -12.91
CA TRP A 625 -19.78 -16.90 -14.37
C TRP A 625 -18.44 -17.25 -14.99
N CYS A 626 -17.34 -16.89 -14.34
CA CYS A 626 -16.01 -17.06 -14.90
C CYS A 626 -14.99 -17.49 -13.84
N VAL A 627 -13.94 -18.15 -14.30
CA VAL A 627 -12.80 -18.57 -13.50
C VAL A 627 -11.49 -18.16 -14.18
N SER A 628 -10.49 -17.92 -13.35
CA SER A 628 -9.09 -17.84 -13.77
C SER A 628 -8.23 -18.45 -12.69
N TYR A 629 -7.21 -19.20 -13.08
CA TYR A 629 -6.17 -19.64 -12.15
C TYR A 629 -4.88 -18.87 -12.42
N GLN A 630 -4.02 -18.81 -11.41
CA GLN A 630 -2.69 -18.24 -11.55
C GLN A 630 -1.69 -19.33 -11.94
N ARG A 631 -0.93 -19.13 -13.02
CA ARG A 631 0.16 -20.06 -13.40
C ARG A 631 1.31 -19.91 -12.40
N GLY A 632 1.86 -21.03 -11.92
CA GLY A 632 2.95 -21.04 -10.94
C GLY A 632 2.54 -20.66 -9.51
N LYS A 633 1.28 -20.27 -9.24
CA LYS A 633 0.74 -20.05 -7.88
C LYS A 633 -0.50 -20.93 -7.67
N GLN A 634 -0.96 -21.06 -6.43
CA GLN A 634 -2.17 -21.84 -6.13
C GLN A 634 -3.42 -20.96 -5.98
N GLY A 635 -3.39 -19.77 -6.58
CA GLY A 635 -4.50 -18.81 -6.57
C GLY A 635 -5.54 -19.11 -7.64
N ILE A 636 -6.81 -19.10 -7.25
CA ILE A 636 -7.97 -19.22 -8.15
C ILE A 636 -8.87 -18.01 -7.94
N ALA A 637 -9.26 -17.36 -9.02
CA ALA A 637 -10.21 -16.26 -9.03
C ALA A 637 -11.53 -16.72 -9.65
N VAL A 638 -12.64 -16.43 -9.00
CA VAL A 638 -14.00 -16.70 -9.50
C VAL A 638 -14.80 -15.41 -9.52
N GLY A 639 -15.45 -15.13 -10.65
CA GLY A 639 -16.37 -14.00 -10.84
C GLY A 639 -17.82 -14.43 -10.67
N PHE A 640 -18.57 -13.63 -9.90
CA PHE A 640 -19.98 -13.79 -9.58
C PHE A 640 -20.80 -12.58 -10.04
N ASP A 641 -22.13 -12.64 -9.90
CA ASP A 641 -23.01 -11.49 -10.16
C ASP A 641 -22.66 -10.27 -9.30
N GLU A 642 -22.36 -10.48 -8.01
CA GLU A 642 -22.10 -9.40 -7.04
C GLU A 642 -20.61 -9.15 -6.75
N GLY A 643 -19.69 -9.61 -7.61
CA GLY A 643 -18.26 -9.31 -7.47
C GLY A 643 -17.35 -10.47 -7.88
N ALA A 644 -16.13 -10.48 -7.37
CA ALA A 644 -15.17 -11.56 -7.61
C ALA A 644 -14.45 -11.94 -6.32
N ILE A 645 -14.06 -13.20 -6.20
CA ILE A 645 -13.31 -13.74 -5.07
C ILE A 645 -12.02 -14.35 -5.59
N VAL A 646 -10.92 -14.12 -4.87
CA VAL A 646 -9.66 -14.82 -5.07
C VAL A 646 -9.43 -15.73 -3.86
N VAL A 647 -9.25 -17.02 -4.12
CA VAL A 647 -8.99 -18.06 -3.13
C VAL A 647 -7.60 -18.62 -3.36
N LYS A 648 -6.78 -18.67 -2.31
CA LYS A 648 -5.50 -19.37 -2.32
C LYS A 648 -5.72 -20.80 -1.82
N MET A 649 -5.43 -21.79 -2.66
CA MET A 649 -5.63 -23.20 -2.34
C MET A 649 -4.32 -23.82 -1.84
N GLY A 650 -4.24 -24.27 -0.59
CA GLY A 650 -3.07 -25.01 -0.09
C GLY A 650 -1.81 -24.17 0.21
N ARG A 651 -0.71 -24.88 0.52
CA ARG A 651 0.62 -24.28 0.80
C ARG A 651 1.44 -24.21 -0.48
N GLU A 652 2.08 -23.06 -0.70
CA GLU A 652 2.91 -22.80 -1.89
C GLU A 652 4.39 -23.24 -1.74
N GLU A 653 4.71 -23.96 -0.67
CA GLU A 653 6.05 -24.50 -0.41
C GLU A 653 6.35 -25.67 -1.36
N PRO A 654 7.52 -25.70 -2.02
CA PRO A 654 7.90 -26.83 -2.87
C PRO A 654 8.21 -28.07 -2.03
N ALA A 655 7.75 -29.24 -2.48
CA ALA A 655 8.06 -30.53 -1.87
C ALA A 655 9.48 -30.99 -2.25
N VAL A 656 10.48 -30.40 -1.58
CA VAL A 656 11.91 -30.64 -1.84
C VAL A 656 12.68 -30.78 -0.53
N SER A 657 13.68 -31.64 -0.54
CA SER A 657 14.60 -31.79 0.58
C SER A 657 16.02 -32.05 0.07
N MET A 658 16.99 -31.57 0.85
CA MET A 658 18.42 -31.76 0.64
C MET A 658 19.01 -32.53 1.81
N ASP A 659 19.89 -33.49 1.54
CA ASP A 659 20.72 -34.09 2.58
C ASP A 659 22.01 -33.29 2.82
N SER A 660 22.72 -33.57 3.91
CA SER A 660 23.98 -32.91 4.25
C SER A 660 25.13 -33.19 3.25
N SER A 661 24.94 -34.12 2.31
CA SER A 661 25.92 -34.43 1.26
C SER A 661 25.68 -33.64 -0.04
N GLY A 662 24.57 -32.90 -0.13
CA GLY A 662 24.14 -32.17 -1.31
C GLY A 662 23.32 -33.01 -2.29
N LYS A 663 22.75 -34.13 -1.85
CA LYS A 663 21.76 -34.89 -2.62
C LYS A 663 20.39 -34.26 -2.44
N LEU A 664 19.81 -33.88 -3.56
CA LEU A 664 18.50 -33.27 -3.66
C LEU A 664 17.48 -34.29 -4.12
N ILE A 665 16.33 -34.27 -3.48
CA ILE A 665 15.16 -35.03 -3.90
C ILE A 665 13.97 -34.09 -3.85
N TRP A 666 13.23 -34.01 -4.94
CA TRP A 666 11.99 -33.24 -5.01
C TRP A 666 10.94 -34.02 -5.77
N ALA A 667 9.69 -33.69 -5.48
CA ALA A 667 8.56 -34.21 -6.21
C ALA A 667 7.98 -33.14 -7.13
N ARG A 668 7.66 -33.53 -8.36
CA ARG A 668 6.79 -32.77 -9.25
C ARG A 668 5.51 -33.58 -9.42
N HIS A 669 4.47 -33.17 -8.70
CA HIS A 669 3.21 -33.91 -8.65
C HIS A 669 3.45 -35.35 -8.16
N GLY A 670 3.33 -36.37 -9.01
CA GLY A 670 3.57 -37.78 -8.64
C GLY A 670 4.97 -38.31 -8.94
N GLU A 671 5.79 -37.58 -9.70
CA GLU A 671 7.12 -38.03 -10.11
C GLU A 671 8.19 -37.50 -9.16
N VAL A 672 9.05 -38.40 -8.69
CA VAL A 672 10.15 -38.04 -7.80
C VAL A 672 11.48 -38.10 -8.55
N VAL A 673 12.15 -36.97 -8.52
CA VAL A 673 13.43 -36.77 -9.18
C VAL A 673 14.49 -36.52 -8.12
N SER A 674 15.68 -37.03 -8.39
CA SER A 674 16.88 -36.72 -7.63
C SER A 674 17.93 -36.06 -8.48
N SER A 675 18.76 -35.27 -7.82
CA SER A 675 20.04 -34.82 -8.37
C SER A 675 21.07 -34.72 -7.24
N ILE A 676 22.33 -34.59 -7.61
CA ILE A 676 23.42 -34.37 -6.66
C ILE A 676 24.11 -33.08 -7.05
N ILE A 677 24.30 -32.19 -6.09
CA ILE A 677 25.11 -30.99 -6.24
C ILE A 677 26.57 -31.43 -6.26
N LYS A 678 27.19 -31.34 -7.44
CA LYS A 678 28.63 -31.57 -7.60
C LYS A 678 29.36 -30.32 -7.12
N GLY A 679 29.99 -30.39 -5.94
CA GLY A 679 30.84 -29.31 -5.44
C GLY A 679 32.10 -29.17 -6.29
N GLY A 680 32.51 -27.95 -6.61
CA GLY A 680 33.82 -27.69 -7.22
C GLY A 680 33.91 -26.54 -8.23
N ASP A 681 32.82 -25.95 -8.69
CA ASP A 681 32.92 -24.80 -9.60
C ASP A 681 33.09 -23.50 -8.81
N SER A 682 34.35 -23.10 -8.61
CA SER A 682 34.74 -21.77 -8.11
C SER A 682 34.29 -20.61 -9.02
N SER A 683 33.66 -20.92 -10.15
CA SER A 683 33.10 -19.99 -11.13
C SER A 683 31.63 -19.62 -10.90
N LEU A 684 30.92 -20.30 -9.98
CA LEU A 684 29.53 -19.98 -9.67
C LEU A 684 29.43 -18.61 -9.00
N LYS A 685 28.78 -17.65 -9.64
CA LYS A 685 28.48 -16.37 -8.97
C LYS A 685 27.28 -16.54 -8.06
N ASP A 686 27.19 -15.65 -7.08
CA ASP A 686 26.02 -15.60 -6.20
C ASP A 686 24.75 -15.33 -7.04
N ASN A 687 23.66 -16.01 -6.68
CA ASN A 687 22.35 -15.93 -7.35
C ASN A 687 22.27 -16.49 -8.78
N ASP A 688 23.34 -17.12 -9.30
CA ASP A 688 23.25 -17.80 -10.61
C ASP A 688 22.48 -19.14 -10.47
N PRO A 689 21.52 -19.42 -11.37
CA PRO A 689 20.75 -20.67 -11.34
C PRO A 689 21.63 -21.87 -11.70
N ILE A 690 21.57 -22.92 -10.89
CA ILE A 690 22.37 -24.13 -11.03
C ILE A 690 21.61 -25.15 -11.88
N LEU A 691 22.21 -25.53 -13.02
CA LEU A 691 21.70 -26.59 -13.86
C LEU A 691 22.12 -27.96 -13.31
N LEU A 692 21.19 -28.66 -12.68
CA LEU A 692 21.43 -29.99 -12.12
C LEU A 692 20.99 -31.09 -13.10
N SER A 693 21.80 -32.15 -13.21
CA SER A 693 21.41 -33.35 -13.96
C SER A 693 20.36 -34.13 -13.18
N THR A 694 19.15 -34.19 -13.72
CA THR A 694 18.01 -34.90 -13.11
C THR A 694 18.07 -36.40 -13.36
N LYS A 695 17.84 -37.19 -12.31
CA LYS A 695 17.67 -38.64 -12.36
C LYS A 695 16.35 -39.03 -11.70
N GLU A 696 15.47 -39.67 -12.47
CA GLU A 696 14.22 -40.22 -11.98
C GLU A 696 14.48 -41.34 -10.95
N LEU A 697 13.87 -41.23 -9.77
CA LEU A 697 13.94 -42.24 -8.71
C LEU A 697 12.74 -43.18 -8.74
N GLY A 698 11.56 -42.64 -9.07
CA GLY A 698 10.30 -43.39 -9.13
C GLY A 698 9.08 -42.47 -9.02
N THR A 699 7.92 -43.10 -8.83
CA THR A 699 6.64 -42.41 -8.64
C THR A 699 6.13 -42.62 -7.20
N CYS A 700 5.47 -41.61 -6.66
CA CYS A 700 4.74 -41.71 -5.40
C CYS A 700 3.28 -42.09 -5.65
N GLU A 701 2.70 -42.90 -4.76
CA GLU A 701 1.28 -43.28 -4.82
C GLU A 701 0.36 -42.17 -4.33
N ILE A 702 0.84 -41.37 -3.37
CA ILE A 702 0.17 -40.21 -2.80
C ILE A 702 0.68 -38.91 -3.43
N TYR A 703 -0.13 -37.85 -3.40
CA TYR A 703 0.33 -36.52 -3.79
C TYR A 703 1.24 -35.94 -2.69
N PRO A 704 2.54 -35.77 -2.94
CA PRO A 704 3.52 -35.35 -1.95
C PRO A 704 3.28 -33.88 -1.58
N GLN A 705 2.81 -33.63 -0.37
CA GLN A 705 2.69 -32.29 0.20
C GLN A 705 3.98 -31.86 0.89
N THR A 706 4.60 -32.79 1.63
CA THR A 706 5.90 -32.58 2.26
C THR A 706 6.85 -33.73 1.93
N LEU A 707 8.13 -33.39 1.77
CA LEU A 707 9.20 -34.33 1.50
C LEU A 707 10.36 -33.98 2.42
N LEU A 708 10.78 -34.91 3.27
CA LEU A 708 11.84 -34.67 4.27
C LEU A 708 12.83 -35.83 4.30
N HIS A 709 14.12 -35.53 4.14
CA HIS A 709 15.17 -36.49 4.44
C HIS A 709 15.20 -36.78 5.94
N SER A 710 15.55 -38.02 6.29
CA SER A 710 16.00 -38.31 7.64
C SER A 710 17.29 -37.53 7.93
N PRO A 711 17.60 -37.20 9.20
CA PRO A 711 18.79 -36.41 9.55
C PRO A 711 20.14 -36.97 9.07
N ASN A 712 20.17 -38.28 8.74
CA ASN A 712 21.35 -38.98 8.20
C ASN A 712 21.34 -39.12 6.65
N GLY A 713 20.31 -38.60 5.97
CA GLY A 713 20.13 -38.69 4.51
C GLY A 713 19.75 -40.08 3.97
N ARG A 714 19.57 -41.09 4.83
CA ARG A 714 19.34 -42.49 4.41
C ARG A 714 17.91 -42.75 3.94
N PHE A 715 16.94 -42.12 4.58
CA PHE A 715 15.52 -42.28 4.31
C PHE A 715 14.91 -40.95 3.87
N VAL A 716 13.77 -41.04 3.20
CA VAL A 716 12.95 -39.90 2.81
C VAL A 716 11.53 -40.22 3.23
N SER A 717 10.91 -39.35 4.01
CA SER A 717 9.48 -39.41 4.24
C SER A 717 8.75 -38.54 3.23
N VAL A 718 7.66 -39.08 2.70
CA VAL A 718 6.71 -38.38 1.84
C VAL A 718 5.38 -38.39 2.56
N CYS A 719 4.80 -37.21 2.79
CA CYS A 719 3.49 -37.09 3.44
C CYS A 719 2.53 -36.35 2.54
N GLY A 720 1.27 -36.81 2.52
CA GLY A 720 0.22 -36.28 1.66
C GLY A 720 -1.10 -36.99 1.90
N ASP A 721 -2.21 -36.27 1.75
CA ASP A 721 -3.58 -36.80 1.81
C ASP A 721 -3.92 -37.60 3.09
N GLY A 722 -3.28 -37.26 4.22
CA GLY A 722 -3.47 -37.94 5.50
C GLY A 722 -2.71 -39.26 5.63
N GLU A 723 -1.77 -39.52 4.73
CA GLU A 723 -0.90 -40.69 4.71
C GLU A 723 0.57 -40.28 4.70
N PHE A 724 1.44 -41.18 5.18
CA PHE A 724 2.88 -41.05 5.07
C PHE A 724 3.51 -42.34 4.53
N ILE A 725 4.57 -42.19 3.75
CA ILE A 725 5.37 -43.30 3.24
C ILE A 725 6.84 -42.96 3.41
N ILE A 726 7.60 -43.90 3.95
CA ILE A 726 9.05 -43.79 4.10
C ILE A 726 9.74 -44.61 3.03
N TYR A 727 10.56 -43.96 2.21
CA TYR A 727 11.40 -44.59 1.19
C TYR A 727 12.87 -44.58 1.59
N THR A 728 13.65 -45.49 1.02
CA THR A 728 15.11 -45.42 1.04
C THR A 728 15.61 -44.42 0.01
N ALA A 729 16.42 -43.45 0.41
CA ALA A 729 16.82 -42.34 -0.47
C ALA A 729 17.59 -42.79 -1.73
N LEU A 730 18.35 -43.89 -1.65
CA LEU A 730 19.21 -44.37 -2.73
C LEU A 730 18.47 -45.20 -3.79
N ALA A 731 17.60 -46.11 -3.35
CA ALA A 731 16.98 -47.13 -4.20
C ALA A 731 15.45 -46.98 -4.31
N TRP A 732 14.88 -45.95 -3.68
CA TRP A 732 13.45 -45.64 -3.65
C TRP A 732 12.55 -46.83 -3.25
N ARG A 733 13.04 -47.68 -2.33
CA ARG A 733 12.27 -48.81 -1.80
C ARG A 733 11.46 -48.39 -0.59
N ASN A 734 10.17 -48.74 -0.57
CA ASN A 734 9.27 -48.54 0.57
C ASN A 734 9.79 -49.30 1.80
N LYS A 735 9.84 -48.61 2.94
CA LYS A 735 10.28 -49.13 4.23
C LYS A 735 9.14 -49.22 5.25
N ALA A 736 8.28 -48.21 5.29
CA ALA A 736 7.13 -48.13 6.18
C ALA A 736 6.07 -47.20 5.55
N PHE A 737 4.80 -47.42 5.90
CA PHE A 737 3.67 -46.61 5.47
C PHE A 737 2.59 -46.61 6.55
N GLY A 738 1.72 -45.60 6.54
CA GLY A 738 0.57 -45.53 7.45
C GLY A 738 -0.22 -44.23 7.29
N SER A 739 -1.28 -44.09 8.08
CA SER A 739 -2.06 -42.85 8.17
C SER A 739 -1.42 -41.87 9.14
N ALA A 740 -1.17 -40.65 8.68
CA ALA A 740 -0.69 -39.55 9.50
C ALA A 740 -1.10 -38.20 8.91
N LEU A 741 -1.56 -37.29 9.76
CA LEU A 741 -1.77 -35.88 9.44
C LEU A 741 -0.44 -35.12 9.40
N ASP A 742 0.47 -35.41 10.34
CA ASP A 742 1.82 -34.87 10.37
C ASP A 742 2.85 -35.94 10.66
N PHE A 743 4.08 -35.69 10.18
CA PHE A 743 5.22 -36.57 10.34
C PHE A 743 6.46 -35.73 10.67
N VAL A 744 7.25 -36.18 11.65
CA VAL A 744 8.53 -35.55 11.99
C VAL A 744 9.60 -36.58 12.31
N TRP A 745 10.84 -36.29 11.91
CA TRP A 745 12.02 -37.08 12.28
C TRP A 745 12.57 -36.67 13.65
N GLY A 746 13.23 -37.60 14.33
CA GLY A 746 14.06 -37.32 15.50
C GLY A 746 15.38 -36.60 15.12
N SER A 747 16.28 -36.45 16.09
CA SER A 747 17.58 -35.78 15.88
C SER A 747 18.59 -36.64 15.10
N LYS A 748 19.75 -36.06 14.75
CA LYS A 748 20.88 -36.79 14.11
C LYS A 748 21.30 -38.03 14.91
N GLU A 749 21.28 -37.96 16.24
CA GLU A 749 21.63 -39.08 17.13
C GLU A 749 20.64 -40.24 17.04
N ASN A 750 19.34 -39.95 16.82
CA ASN A 750 18.25 -40.92 16.73
C ASN A 750 17.58 -40.90 15.35
N SER A 751 18.38 -40.91 14.29
CA SER A 751 17.92 -40.72 12.89
C SER A 751 16.93 -41.76 12.32
N ASN A 752 16.65 -42.85 13.05
CA ASN A 752 15.63 -43.84 12.68
C ASN A 752 14.32 -43.68 13.47
N ASP A 753 14.30 -42.78 14.45
CA ASP A 753 13.14 -42.50 15.27
C ASP A 753 12.31 -41.40 14.62
N TYR A 754 10.99 -41.54 14.68
CA TYR A 754 10.06 -40.56 14.12
C TYR A 754 8.78 -40.53 14.94
N ALA A 755 8.05 -39.43 14.85
CA ALA A 755 6.72 -39.30 15.44
C ALA A 755 5.71 -38.97 14.35
N ILE A 756 4.50 -39.47 14.53
CA ILE A 756 3.37 -39.17 13.66
C ILE A 756 2.17 -38.71 14.48
N ARG A 757 1.38 -37.83 13.89
CA ARG A 757 0.08 -37.43 14.39
C ARG A 757 -0.99 -38.16 13.59
N GLU A 758 -1.61 -39.17 14.18
CA GLU A 758 -2.65 -39.96 13.49
C GLU A 758 -4.01 -39.24 13.55
N SER A 759 -4.30 -38.56 14.66
CA SER A 759 -5.48 -37.72 14.84
C SER A 759 -5.12 -36.49 15.67
N SER A 760 -6.06 -35.56 15.86
CA SER A 760 -5.84 -34.38 16.71
C SER A 760 -5.56 -34.72 18.18
N THR A 761 -5.79 -35.94 18.64
CA THR A 761 -5.55 -36.33 20.04
C THR A 761 -4.50 -37.41 20.22
N THR A 762 -4.05 -38.07 19.13
CA THR A 762 -3.15 -39.22 19.21
C THR A 762 -1.83 -38.95 18.50
N VAL A 763 -0.76 -38.92 19.28
CA VAL A 763 0.63 -38.85 18.80
C VAL A 763 1.33 -40.18 19.08
N LYS A 764 1.88 -40.80 18.04
CA LYS A 764 2.60 -42.08 18.11
C LYS A 764 4.08 -41.84 17.86
N ILE A 765 4.92 -42.49 18.67
CA ILE A 765 6.38 -42.45 18.54
C ILE A 765 6.87 -43.82 18.08
N PHE A 766 7.69 -43.83 17.02
CA PHE A 766 8.30 -45.01 16.46
C PHE A 766 9.80 -44.97 16.72
N LYS A 767 10.35 -46.07 17.25
CA LYS A 767 11.79 -46.26 17.41
C LYS A 767 12.28 -47.35 16.48
N ASN A 768 13.27 -47.06 15.65
CA ASN A 768 13.74 -47.99 14.62
C ASN A 768 12.59 -48.65 13.82
N PHE A 769 11.59 -47.86 13.41
CA PHE A 769 10.39 -48.31 12.69
C PHE A 769 9.44 -49.24 13.46
N VAL A 770 9.61 -49.37 14.78
CA VAL A 770 8.72 -50.13 15.66
C VAL A 770 7.97 -49.15 16.56
N GLU A 771 6.65 -49.27 16.61
CA GLU A 771 5.79 -48.44 17.46
C GLU A 771 6.08 -48.67 18.94
N ARG A 772 6.20 -47.60 19.72
CA ARG A 772 6.28 -47.67 21.18
C ARG A 772 4.89 -48.01 21.75
N PRO A 773 4.73 -49.10 22.51
CA PRO A 773 3.45 -49.45 23.12
C PRO A 773 3.04 -48.39 24.16
N GLY A 774 1.81 -47.88 24.04
CA GLY A 774 1.22 -46.89 24.96
C GLY A 774 1.03 -45.48 24.40
N GLY A 775 1.57 -45.16 23.21
CA GLY A 775 1.47 -43.83 22.63
C GLY A 775 2.11 -42.73 23.49
N LEU A 776 1.97 -41.47 23.07
CA LEU A 776 2.25 -40.31 23.93
C LEU A 776 0.90 -39.67 24.28
N ASP A 777 0.54 -39.68 25.57
CA ASP A 777 -0.63 -38.95 26.05
C ASP A 777 -0.25 -37.48 26.25
N VAL A 778 -0.79 -36.63 25.37
CA VAL A 778 -0.44 -35.20 25.34
C VAL A 778 -1.37 -34.39 26.24
N GLY A 779 -2.51 -34.94 26.68
CA GLY A 779 -3.48 -34.23 27.53
C GLY A 779 -4.24 -33.07 26.87
N PHE A 780 -3.95 -32.74 25.61
CA PHE A 780 -4.62 -31.69 24.82
C PHE A 780 -4.69 -32.04 23.32
N GLN A 781 -5.44 -31.25 22.53
CA GLN A 781 -5.54 -31.42 21.08
C GLN A 781 -4.28 -30.87 20.38
N ALA A 782 -3.56 -31.74 19.68
CA ALA A 782 -2.38 -31.44 18.91
C ALA A 782 -2.74 -30.93 17.49
N ASP A 783 -2.29 -29.72 17.19
CA ASP A 783 -2.49 -29.04 15.91
C ASP A 783 -1.34 -29.29 14.93
N GLY A 784 -0.12 -29.52 15.44
CA GLY A 784 1.07 -29.77 14.65
C GLY A 784 2.22 -30.42 15.41
N LEU A 785 3.16 -31.02 14.68
CA LEU A 785 4.38 -31.61 15.23
C LEU A 785 5.63 -30.87 14.76
N SER A 786 6.66 -30.83 15.59
CA SER A 786 8.00 -30.38 15.22
C SER A 786 9.06 -31.39 15.64
N GLY A 787 9.95 -31.72 14.69
CA GLY A 787 11.11 -32.58 14.92
C GLY A 787 12.29 -31.84 15.54
N GLY A 788 13.34 -32.60 15.87
CA GLY A 788 14.58 -32.08 16.44
C GLY A 788 15.09 -32.86 17.64
N VAL A 789 15.84 -32.18 18.52
CA VAL A 789 16.41 -32.78 19.74
C VAL A 789 15.32 -33.20 20.72
N LEU A 790 14.24 -32.44 20.79
CA LEU A 790 13.02 -32.77 21.52
C LEU A 790 11.85 -32.84 20.54
N LEU A 791 10.84 -33.62 20.89
CA LEU A 791 9.59 -33.68 20.13
C LEU A 791 8.73 -32.48 20.52
N GLY A 792 8.54 -31.53 19.62
CA GLY A 792 7.64 -30.40 19.82
C GLY A 792 6.22 -30.75 19.39
N ILE A 793 5.24 -30.51 20.27
CA ILE A 793 3.82 -30.69 19.96
C ILE A 793 3.13 -29.34 20.15
N LYS A 794 2.51 -28.85 19.08
CA LYS A 794 1.79 -27.57 19.05
C LYS A 794 0.33 -27.81 19.42
N GLY A 795 -0.22 -26.97 20.28
CA GLY A 795 -1.64 -27.00 20.63
C GLY A 795 -1.97 -26.07 21.80
N GLN A 796 -3.25 -25.70 21.93
CA GLN A 796 -3.75 -24.76 22.95
C GLN A 796 -2.99 -23.41 22.98
N GLY A 797 -2.62 -22.86 21.82
CA GLY A 797 -1.94 -21.56 21.73
C GLY A 797 -0.49 -21.56 22.23
N GLY A 798 0.16 -22.73 22.30
CA GLY A 798 1.55 -22.89 22.71
C GLY A 798 2.23 -24.11 22.07
N ILE A 799 3.51 -24.30 22.40
CA ILE A 799 4.28 -25.50 22.06
C ILE A 799 4.82 -26.20 23.30
N SER A 800 4.61 -27.52 23.37
CA SER A 800 5.12 -28.38 24.44
C SER A 800 6.23 -29.28 23.91
N PHE A 801 7.41 -29.22 24.53
CA PHE A 801 8.54 -30.07 24.19
C PHE A 801 8.58 -31.32 25.05
N PHE A 802 8.69 -32.49 24.41
CA PHE A 802 8.77 -33.80 25.04
C PHE A 802 10.10 -34.49 24.72
N ASP A 803 10.61 -35.26 25.67
CA ASP A 803 11.80 -36.09 25.46
C ASP A 803 11.47 -37.35 24.65
N TRP A 804 12.21 -37.59 23.56
CA TRP A 804 12.05 -38.78 22.71
C TRP A 804 12.28 -40.10 23.45
N GLN A 805 13.13 -40.10 24.48
CA GLN A 805 13.45 -41.31 25.21
C GLN A 805 12.37 -41.69 26.21
N THR A 806 12.08 -40.77 27.14
CA THR A 806 11.15 -41.00 28.25
C THR A 806 9.69 -40.75 27.85
N GLY A 807 9.42 -39.79 26.96
CA GLY A 807 8.09 -39.23 26.70
C GLY A 807 7.64 -38.23 27.77
N GLY A 808 8.54 -37.80 28.66
CA GLY A 808 8.23 -36.79 29.68
C GLY A 808 8.16 -35.38 29.08
N LEU A 809 7.29 -34.54 29.62
CA LEU A 809 7.22 -33.12 29.31
C LEU A 809 8.48 -32.41 29.83
N VAL A 810 9.22 -31.76 28.93
CA VAL A 810 10.42 -30.97 29.27
C VAL A 810 10.01 -29.56 29.63
N ARG A 811 9.30 -28.87 28.73
CA ARG A 811 8.81 -27.50 28.95
C ARG A 811 7.67 -27.18 28.01
N ARG A 812 6.67 -26.45 28.50
CA ARG A 812 5.65 -25.77 27.70
C ARG A 812 6.02 -24.30 27.52
N ILE A 813 5.89 -23.81 26.30
CA ILE A 813 6.17 -22.42 25.92
C ILE A 813 4.89 -21.85 25.31
N GLU A 814 4.37 -20.76 25.91
CA GLU A 814 3.13 -20.08 25.49
C GLU A 814 3.35 -19.17 24.28
N VAL A 815 3.87 -19.76 23.21
CA VAL A 815 4.08 -19.11 21.92
C VAL A 815 3.55 -20.07 20.86
N ASP A 816 2.85 -19.55 19.85
CA ASP A 816 2.28 -20.35 18.77
C ASP A 816 3.22 -20.37 17.54
N PRO A 817 4.11 -21.37 17.38
CA PRO A 817 5.05 -21.41 16.28
C PRO A 817 4.43 -21.88 14.97
N ARG A 818 4.79 -21.20 13.88
CA ARG A 818 4.72 -21.74 12.53
C ARG A 818 5.67 -22.91 12.35
N ASP A 819 6.92 -22.82 12.80
CA ASP A 819 7.94 -23.87 12.72
C ASP A 819 9.00 -23.73 13.83
N VAL A 820 9.75 -24.79 14.09
CA VAL A 820 10.84 -24.80 15.08
C VAL A 820 12.10 -25.38 14.47
N TYR A 821 13.22 -24.68 14.63
CA TYR A 821 14.51 -25.04 14.07
C TYR A 821 15.53 -25.27 15.17
N TRP A 822 16.07 -26.48 15.25
CA TRP A 822 17.14 -26.83 16.19
C TRP A 822 18.50 -26.66 15.56
N SER A 823 19.46 -26.19 16.35
CA SER A 823 20.88 -26.20 16.00
C SER A 823 21.43 -27.61 15.89
N GLU A 824 22.54 -27.78 15.16
CA GLU A 824 23.18 -29.09 15.01
C GLU A 824 23.72 -29.64 16.33
N THR A 825 24.16 -28.77 17.25
CA THR A 825 24.61 -29.12 18.60
C THR A 825 23.44 -29.46 19.52
N GLY A 826 22.25 -28.92 19.23
CA GLY A 826 21.05 -29.11 20.02
C GLY A 826 20.91 -28.16 21.21
N GLU A 827 21.81 -27.19 21.33
CA GLU A 827 21.80 -26.20 22.41
C GLU A 827 20.93 -24.98 22.09
N LEU A 828 20.87 -24.56 20.82
CA LEU A 828 20.05 -23.44 20.37
C LEU A 828 18.81 -23.94 19.64
N VAL A 829 17.68 -23.27 19.87
CA VAL A 829 16.42 -23.51 19.16
C VAL A 829 15.77 -22.18 18.78
N THR A 830 15.30 -22.10 17.54
CA THR A 830 14.50 -20.97 17.04
C THR A 830 13.04 -21.37 16.95
N ILE A 831 12.16 -20.61 17.59
CA ILE A 831 10.71 -20.72 17.51
C ILE A 831 10.21 -19.62 16.57
N ALA A 832 9.87 -19.99 15.34
CA ALA A 832 9.39 -19.06 14.32
C ALA A 832 7.87 -18.90 14.41
N CYS A 833 7.40 -17.67 14.66
CA CYS A 833 5.98 -17.30 14.64
C CYS A 833 5.64 -16.55 13.35
N GLU A 834 4.41 -16.05 13.23
CA GLU A 834 3.96 -15.36 12.02
C GLU A 834 4.75 -14.07 11.75
N ASP A 835 4.92 -13.23 12.77
CA ASP A 835 5.58 -11.91 12.66
C ASP A 835 6.92 -11.81 13.40
N THR A 836 7.18 -12.73 14.34
CA THR A 836 8.33 -12.70 15.25
C THR A 836 8.97 -14.07 15.35
N PHE A 837 10.24 -14.14 15.71
CA PHE A 837 10.85 -15.41 16.13
C PHE A 837 11.70 -15.26 17.38
N TYR A 838 11.75 -16.32 18.17
CA TYR A 838 12.45 -16.36 19.45
C TYR A 838 13.61 -17.34 19.38
N VAL A 839 14.78 -16.95 19.86
CA VAL A 839 15.94 -17.83 20.00
C VAL A 839 16.11 -18.18 21.47
N LEU A 840 16.04 -19.48 21.77
CA LEU A 840 16.19 -20.02 23.11
C LEU A 840 17.43 -20.93 23.18
N ARG A 841 18.06 -20.96 24.36
CA ARG A 841 19.07 -21.94 24.72
C ARG A 841 18.44 -23.06 25.53
N PHE A 842 18.70 -24.31 25.15
CA PHE A 842 18.30 -25.52 25.85
C PHE A 842 19.49 -26.13 26.59
N SER A 843 19.35 -26.35 27.89
CA SER A 843 20.33 -27.09 28.70
C SER A 843 19.77 -28.43 29.17
N ARG A 844 20.29 -29.52 28.58
CA ARG A 844 19.91 -30.88 28.97
C ARG A 844 20.34 -31.21 30.41
N GLU A 845 21.44 -30.64 30.87
CA GLU A 845 21.96 -30.86 32.23
C GLU A 845 21.03 -30.27 33.30
N ASN A 846 20.51 -29.06 33.05
CA ASN A 846 19.56 -28.41 33.95
C ASN A 846 18.26 -29.23 34.03
N TYR A 847 17.76 -29.71 32.90
CA TYR A 847 16.60 -30.60 32.87
C TYR A 847 16.82 -31.90 33.68
N MET A 848 17.96 -32.58 33.48
CA MET A 848 18.27 -33.80 34.22
C MET A 848 18.44 -33.56 35.72
N THR A 849 18.98 -32.41 36.11
CA THR A 849 19.17 -32.03 37.52
C THR A 849 17.82 -31.76 38.18
N ALA A 850 16.96 -30.97 37.55
CA ALA A 850 15.60 -30.71 38.04
C ALA A 850 14.76 -31.99 38.14
N LEU A 851 14.93 -32.95 37.21
CA LEU A 851 14.27 -34.25 37.26
C LEU A 851 14.73 -35.09 38.47
N ARG A 852 16.01 -35.03 38.84
CA ARG A 852 16.53 -35.70 40.05
C ARG A 852 16.04 -35.04 41.34
N GLU A 853 15.87 -33.72 41.33
CA GLU A 853 15.39 -32.93 42.46
C GLU A 853 13.86 -32.95 42.60
N GLY A 854 13.14 -33.42 41.58
CA GLY A 854 11.68 -33.48 41.57
C GLY A 854 10.99 -32.13 41.35
N GLN A 855 11.69 -31.14 40.77
CA GLN A 855 11.18 -29.79 40.47
C GLN A 855 10.49 -29.74 39.09
N VAL A 856 9.63 -30.70 38.80
CA VAL A 856 8.85 -30.70 37.54
C VAL A 856 7.48 -30.10 37.86
N GLU A 857 7.24 -28.89 37.37
CA GLU A 857 5.94 -28.22 37.47
C GLU A 857 4.99 -28.69 36.36
N ASP A 858 3.73 -28.25 36.41
CA ASP A 858 2.71 -28.60 35.41
C ASP A 858 3.11 -28.13 33.99
N ASP A 859 3.88 -27.04 33.88
CA ASP A 859 4.43 -26.53 32.62
C ASP A 859 5.84 -27.08 32.29
N GLY A 860 6.35 -28.04 33.06
CA GLY A 860 7.69 -28.61 32.92
C GLY A 860 8.79 -27.85 33.68
N VAL A 861 10.04 -27.96 33.23
CA VAL A 861 11.22 -27.40 33.91
C VAL A 861 11.60 -26.05 33.30
N GLU A 862 11.42 -24.96 34.05
CA GLU A 862 11.74 -23.60 33.59
C GLU A 862 13.23 -23.41 33.30
N SER A 863 14.12 -23.91 34.17
CA SER A 863 15.58 -23.79 34.03
C SER A 863 16.18 -24.55 32.83
N ALA A 864 15.37 -25.35 32.13
CA ALA A 864 15.80 -26.08 30.94
C ALA A 864 15.92 -25.17 29.71
N PHE A 865 15.18 -24.06 29.66
CA PHE A 865 15.20 -23.11 28.54
C PHE A 865 15.52 -21.68 29.02
N GLU A 866 16.30 -20.97 28.23
CA GLU A 866 16.65 -19.58 28.47
C GLU A 866 16.44 -18.77 27.19
N LEU A 867 15.78 -17.62 27.28
CA LEU A 867 15.58 -16.71 26.16
C LEU A 867 16.83 -15.89 25.90
N ILE A 868 17.38 -16.00 24.69
CA ILE A 868 18.54 -15.22 24.26
C ILE A 868 18.07 -13.91 23.62
N THR A 869 17.17 -13.99 22.63
CA THR A 869 16.70 -12.83 21.88
C THR A 869 15.36 -13.09 21.21
N ASP A 870 14.60 -12.03 20.99
CA ASP A 870 13.39 -11.96 20.18
C ASP A 870 13.58 -10.99 19.02
N ILE A 871 13.23 -11.43 17.81
CA ILE A 871 13.39 -10.65 16.58
C ILE A 871 12.03 -10.45 15.93
N ASN A 872 11.69 -9.19 15.64
CA ASN A 872 10.46 -8.79 14.95
C ASN A 872 10.57 -8.94 13.43
N GLU A 873 10.88 -10.16 12.98
CA GLU A 873 10.79 -10.56 11.57
C GLU A 873 10.09 -11.91 11.44
N SER A 874 9.33 -12.08 10.36
CA SER A 874 8.74 -13.37 10.01
C SER A 874 9.79 -14.32 9.43
N VAL A 875 9.80 -15.59 9.83
CA VAL A 875 10.67 -16.62 9.24
C VAL A 875 9.82 -17.56 8.37
N ARG A 876 10.19 -17.71 7.09
CA ARG A 876 9.55 -18.65 6.16
C ARG A 876 10.25 -20.01 6.19
N THR A 877 11.57 -20.01 6.05
CA THR A 877 12.43 -21.19 6.17
C THR A 877 13.73 -20.77 6.81
N GLY A 878 14.30 -21.60 7.68
CA GLY A 878 15.59 -21.33 8.30
C GLY A 878 16.38 -22.59 8.62
N GLU A 879 17.68 -22.42 8.81
CA GLU A 879 18.61 -23.46 9.20
C GLU A 879 19.73 -22.85 10.06
N TRP A 880 20.19 -23.62 11.04
CA TRP A 880 21.33 -23.27 11.85
C TRP A 880 22.64 -23.72 11.22
N VAL A 881 23.63 -22.84 11.21
CA VAL A 881 25.02 -23.13 10.85
C VAL A 881 25.90 -22.68 12.00
N GLY A 882 26.34 -23.63 12.84
CA GLY A 882 26.95 -23.32 14.13
C GLY A 882 25.98 -22.50 15.00
N ASP A 883 26.43 -21.35 15.47
CA ASP A 883 25.63 -20.41 16.30
C ASP A 883 24.93 -19.32 15.47
N CYS A 884 24.92 -19.46 14.14
CA CYS A 884 24.29 -18.51 13.24
C CYS A 884 23.00 -19.11 12.66
N PHE A 885 21.91 -18.36 12.77
CA PHE A 885 20.62 -18.77 12.23
C PHE A 885 20.37 -18.09 10.89
N ILE A 886 20.41 -18.85 9.80
CA ILE A 886 20.17 -18.36 8.44
C ILE A 886 18.68 -18.56 8.13
N TYR A 887 18.02 -17.54 7.59
CA TYR A 887 16.60 -17.63 7.28
C TYR A 887 16.17 -16.76 6.10
N THR A 888 15.05 -17.15 5.49
CA THR A 888 14.33 -16.30 4.55
C THR A 888 13.08 -15.72 5.19
N ASN A 889 12.76 -14.47 4.89
CA ASN A 889 11.61 -13.77 5.47
C ASN A 889 10.44 -13.60 4.48
N SER A 890 9.28 -13.13 4.96
CA SER A 890 8.09 -12.89 4.14
C SER A 890 8.31 -11.82 3.06
N THR A 891 9.24 -10.89 3.30
CA THR A 891 9.65 -9.84 2.35
C THR A 891 10.67 -10.32 1.30
N ASN A 892 10.88 -11.64 1.20
CA ASN A 892 11.79 -12.29 0.25
C ASN A 892 13.25 -11.84 0.40
N ARG A 893 13.72 -11.71 1.64
CA ARG A 893 15.14 -11.46 1.95
C ARG A 893 15.77 -12.72 2.51
N LEU A 894 17.02 -12.96 2.15
CA LEU A 894 17.88 -13.94 2.82
C LEU A 894 18.68 -13.20 3.88
N ASN A 895 18.44 -13.54 5.13
CA ASN A 895 19.07 -12.96 6.29
C ASN A 895 19.83 -14.04 7.07
N TYR A 896 20.77 -13.61 7.89
CA TYR A 896 21.35 -14.44 8.94
C TYR A 896 21.39 -13.66 10.25
N LEU A 897 21.17 -14.35 11.36
CA LEU A 897 21.19 -13.81 12.71
C LEU A 897 22.45 -14.32 13.42
N VAL A 898 23.20 -13.40 14.03
CA VAL A 898 24.30 -13.71 14.94
C VAL A 898 24.07 -12.91 16.23
N GLY A 899 23.96 -13.61 17.36
CA GLY A 899 23.55 -12.98 18.63
C GLY A 899 22.14 -12.39 18.51
N ASP A 900 22.05 -11.06 18.65
CA ASP A 900 20.83 -10.26 18.54
C ASP A 900 20.74 -9.44 17.23
N GLN A 901 21.72 -9.56 16.34
CA GLN A 901 21.81 -8.73 15.14
C GLN A 901 21.52 -9.50 13.84
N THR A 902 20.63 -8.92 13.03
CA THR A 902 20.25 -9.48 11.73
C THR A 902 21.03 -8.82 10.60
N TYR A 903 21.54 -9.63 9.68
CA TYR A 903 22.29 -9.22 8.51
C TYR A 903 21.63 -9.75 7.25
N THR A 904 21.42 -8.87 6.27
CA THR A 904 20.88 -9.28 4.96
C THR A 904 22.00 -9.69 4.01
N ILE A 905 21.90 -10.90 3.45
CA ILE A 905 22.76 -11.42 2.40
C ILE A 905 22.29 -10.92 1.03
N SER A 906 21.00 -11.09 0.74
CA SER A 906 20.41 -10.76 -0.57
C SER A 906 18.90 -10.50 -0.49
N HIS A 907 18.37 -9.86 -1.52
CA HIS A 907 16.94 -9.61 -1.73
C HIS A 907 16.47 -10.31 -3.01
N PHE A 908 15.25 -10.85 -3.01
CA PHE A 908 14.66 -11.54 -4.15
C PHE A 908 13.31 -10.95 -4.55
N ASP A 909 13.01 -11.01 -5.85
CA ASP A 909 11.69 -10.66 -6.38
C ASP A 909 10.64 -11.76 -6.11
N GLN A 910 11.11 -12.99 -5.91
CA GLN A 910 10.29 -14.18 -5.70
C GLN A 910 10.59 -14.84 -4.36
N PRO A 911 9.62 -15.57 -3.78
CA PRO A 911 9.84 -16.31 -2.55
C PRO A 911 10.86 -17.44 -2.77
N MET A 912 12.00 -17.34 -2.08
CA MET A 912 13.02 -18.39 -2.04
C MET A 912 12.91 -19.18 -0.73
N TYR A 913 13.09 -20.49 -0.85
CA TYR A 913 13.08 -21.44 0.27
C TYR A 913 14.50 -21.94 0.50
N LEU A 914 14.92 -21.93 1.76
CA LEU A 914 16.23 -22.41 2.19
C LEU A 914 16.25 -23.94 2.15
N LEU A 915 17.20 -24.52 1.44
CA LEU A 915 17.41 -25.97 1.42
C LEU A 915 18.45 -26.40 2.44
N GLY A 916 19.54 -25.62 2.50
CA GLY A 916 20.50 -25.69 3.56
C GLY A 916 21.91 -25.25 3.17
N TYR A 917 22.84 -25.38 4.11
CA TYR A 917 24.24 -24.99 3.96
C TYR A 917 25.17 -26.19 3.79
N ILE A 918 26.05 -26.16 2.78
CA ILE A 918 27.06 -27.20 2.57
C ILE A 918 28.44 -26.64 2.89
N GLN A 919 29.04 -27.15 3.97
CA GLN A 919 30.37 -26.70 4.44
C GLN A 919 31.49 -26.92 3.40
N ARG A 920 31.45 -28.03 2.64
CA ARG A 920 32.41 -28.33 1.56
C ARG A 920 32.51 -27.19 0.54
N ASP A 921 31.38 -26.58 0.21
CA ASP A 921 31.27 -25.55 -0.82
C ASP A 921 31.24 -24.13 -0.23
N SER A 922 31.14 -24.00 1.11
CA SER A 922 30.93 -22.74 1.84
C SER A 922 29.80 -21.90 1.27
N ARG A 923 28.68 -22.57 0.94
CA ARG A 923 27.54 -21.98 0.24
C ARG A 923 26.20 -22.42 0.81
N ILE A 924 25.27 -21.48 0.79
CA ILE A 924 23.86 -21.66 1.08
C ILE A 924 23.15 -21.99 -0.23
N TYR A 925 22.30 -23.02 -0.23
CA TYR A 925 21.47 -23.38 -1.36
C TYR A 925 20.02 -23.01 -1.09
N LEU A 926 19.41 -22.36 -2.08
CA LEU A 926 17.99 -21.99 -2.07
C LEU A 926 17.31 -22.52 -3.30
N VAL A 927 15.99 -22.62 -3.20
CA VAL A 927 15.11 -23.08 -4.27
C VAL A 927 13.90 -22.17 -4.36
N ASP A 928 13.50 -21.85 -5.59
CA ASP A 928 12.22 -21.20 -5.81
C ASP A 928 11.10 -22.26 -5.89
N LYS A 929 9.86 -21.80 -6.11
CA LYS A 929 8.74 -22.71 -6.29
C LYS A 929 8.83 -23.56 -7.57
N ASP A 930 9.42 -23.03 -8.63
CA ASP A 930 9.56 -23.71 -9.93
C ASP A 930 10.72 -24.73 -9.96
N ILE A 931 11.40 -24.89 -8.81
CA ILE A 931 12.52 -25.81 -8.57
C ILE A 931 13.77 -25.38 -9.37
N ASN A 932 14.02 -24.07 -9.38
CA ASN A 932 15.29 -23.50 -9.78
C ASN A 932 16.17 -23.33 -8.54
N PHE A 933 17.33 -23.97 -8.57
CA PHE A 933 18.30 -23.93 -7.48
C PHE A 933 19.25 -22.75 -7.67
N THR A 934 19.49 -22.00 -6.60
CA THR A 934 20.47 -20.91 -6.57
C THR A 934 21.42 -21.12 -5.40
N SER A 935 22.60 -20.51 -5.45
CA SER A 935 23.56 -20.56 -4.34
C SER A 935 24.09 -19.18 -3.97
N PHE A 936 24.44 -19.03 -2.69
CA PHE A 936 25.07 -17.84 -2.14
C PHE A 936 26.28 -18.24 -1.31
N SER A 937 27.40 -17.57 -1.53
CA SER A 937 28.58 -17.71 -0.70
C SER A 937 28.32 -17.18 0.71
N LEU A 938 28.66 -17.99 1.72
CA LEU A 938 28.69 -17.56 3.11
C LEU A 938 29.98 -18.10 3.73
N SER A 939 30.90 -17.19 4.06
CA SER A 939 32.15 -17.55 4.71
C SER A 939 31.90 -17.85 6.18
N LEU A 940 32.10 -19.11 6.56
CA LEU A 940 31.96 -19.57 7.94
C LEU A 940 32.96 -18.87 8.87
N SER A 941 34.16 -18.55 8.40
CA SER A 941 35.18 -17.80 9.16
C SER A 941 34.72 -16.38 9.53
N VAL A 942 33.95 -15.71 8.67
CA VAL A 942 33.37 -14.38 8.97
C VAL A 942 32.30 -14.51 10.05
N VAL A 943 31.45 -15.53 9.94
CA VAL A 943 30.39 -15.78 10.91
C VAL A 943 30.97 -16.16 12.27
N GLU A 944 31.98 -17.05 12.32
CA GLU A 944 32.69 -17.40 13.55
C GLU A 944 33.36 -16.20 14.18
N TYR A 945 34.02 -15.35 13.39
CA TYR A 945 34.61 -14.10 13.87
C TYR A 945 33.55 -13.20 14.52
N GLN A 946 32.40 -12.98 13.85
CA GLN A 946 31.30 -12.20 14.40
C GLN A 946 30.77 -12.79 15.72
N THR A 947 30.60 -14.11 15.78
CA THR A 947 30.17 -14.82 17.00
C THR A 947 31.16 -14.64 18.15
N LEU A 948 32.47 -14.73 17.90
CA LEU A 948 33.50 -14.55 18.94
C LEU A 948 33.55 -13.13 19.48
N ILE A 949 33.43 -12.12 18.61
CA ILE A 949 33.36 -10.71 19.02
C ILE A 949 32.14 -10.49 19.92
N LEU A 950 30.96 -11.01 19.56
CA LEU A 950 29.74 -10.89 20.37
C LEU A 950 29.83 -11.64 21.71
N ARG A 951 30.62 -12.72 21.77
CA ARG A 951 30.95 -13.43 23.02
C ARG A 951 31.98 -12.70 23.88
N GLY A 952 32.63 -11.66 23.35
CA GLY A 952 33.69 -10.91 24.03
C GLY A 952 35.06 -11.59 24.00
N ASP A 953 35.27 -12.64 23.18
CA ASP A 953 36.56 -13.30 23.03
C ASP A 953 37.35 -12.69 21.85
N LEU A 954 38.03 -11.58 22.14
CA LEU A 954 38.81 -10.83 21.16
C LEU A 954 40.11 -11.54 20.74
N GLU A 955 40.68 -12.38 21.61
CA GLU A 955 41.95 -13.07 21.35
C GLU A 955 41.77 -14.13 20.27
N SER A 956 40.77 -15.01 20.44
CA SER A 956 40.42 -16.03 19.46
C SER A 956 39.96 -15.41 18.12
N ALA A 957 39.25 -14.27 18.17
CA ALA A 957 38.84 -13.55 16.98
C ALA A 957 40.05 -13.03 16.17
N ALA A 958 41.08 -12.51 16.84
CA ALA A 958 42.29 -12.00 16.19
C ALA A 958 43.08 -13.11 15.44
N GLU A 959 43.08 -14.34 15.96
CA GLU A 959 43.73 -15.49 15.30
C GLU A 959 43.02 -15.89 13.98
N LEU A 960 41.70 -15.68 13.89
CA LEU A 960 40.92 -16.01 12.69
C LEU A 960 41.01 -14.94 11.60
N LEU A 961 41.40 -13.70 11.94
CA LEU A 961 41.42 -12.58 11.00
C LEU A 961 42.24 -12.81 9.71
N PRO A 962 43.42 -13.45 9.75
CA PRO A 962 44.20 -13.75 8.53
C PRO A 962 43.55 -14.79 7.61
N SER A 963 42.60 -15.59 8.11
CA SER A 963 41.88 -16.59 7.31
C SER A 963 40.77 -15.99 6.44
N ILE A 964 40.38 -14.74 6.72
CA ILE A 964 39.27 -14.05 6.07
C ILE A 964 39.75 -13.34 4.81
N SER A 965 38.99 -13.46 3.72
CA SER A 965 39.31 -12.79 2.45
C SER A 965 39.14 -11.27 2.55
N SER A 966 39.90 -10.53 1.74
CA SER A 966 39.87 -9.06 1.72
C SER A 966 38.50 -8.47 1.35
N GLU A 967 37.66 -9.21 0.63
CA GLU A 967 36.30 -8.79 0.27
C GLU A 967 35.38 -8.64 1.49
N HIS A 968 35.62 -9.40 2.55
CA HIS A 968 34.78 -9.40 3.75
C HIS A 968 35.28 -8.44 4.84
N LEU A 969 36.52 -7.94 4.75
CA LEU A 969 37.12 -7.06 5.77
C LEU A 969 36.36 -5.75 5.94
N ASN A 970 35.83 -5.16 4.87
CA ASN A 970 34.98 -3.96 4.98
C ASN A 970 33.65 -4.24 5.71
N LYS A 971 33.06 -5.43 5.55
CA LYS A 971 31.86 -5.82 6.29
C LYS A 971 32.18 -5.98 7.78
N ILE A 972 33.33 -6.57 8.10
CA ILE A 972 33.82 -6.73 9.47
C ILE A 972 34.12 -5.38 10.11
N ALA A 973 34.75 -4.45 9.37
CA ALA A 973 35.01 -3.10 9.88
C ALA A 973 33.71 -2.38 10.27
N ARG A 974 32.67 -2.44 9.43
CA ARG A 974 31.36 -1.85 9.74
C ARG A 974 30.67 -2.54 10.92
N PHE A 975 30.81 -3.86 11.02
CA PHE A 975 30.33 -4.62 12.15
C PHE A 975 31.00 -4.18 13.46
N LEU A 976 32.34 -4.09 13.47
CA LEU A 976 33.11 -3.65 14.64
C LEU A 976 32.78 -2.21 15.03
N GLU A 977 32.57 -1.32 14.05
CA GLU A 977 32.09 0.04 14.31
C GLU A 977 30.72 0.03 15.00
N GLY A 978 29.79 -0.80 14.53
CA GLY A 978 28.46 -0.97 15.13
C GLY A 978 28.51 -1.52 16.56
N GLN A 979 29.50 -2.37 16.86
CA GLN A 979 29.78 -2.86 18.22
C GLN A 979 30.56 -1.85 19.09
N GLY A 980 30.95 -0.69 18.54
CA GLY A 980 31.70 0.34 19.25
C GLY A 980 33.22 0.15 19.25
N HIS A 981 33.75 -0.90 18.62
CA HIS A 981 35.18 -1.17 18.46
C HIS A 981 35.79 -0.40 17.28
N LYS A 982 35.71 0.93 17.33
CA LYS A 982 36.12 1.82 16.23
C LYS A 982 37.61 1.77 15.89
N GLU A 983 38.48 1.54 16.89
CA GLU A 983 39.93 1.43 16.67
C GLU A 983 40.28 0.18 15.84
N LEU A 984 39.75 -0.98 16.23
CA LEU A 984 39.90 -2.23 15.47
C LEU A 984 39.26 -2.12 14.07
N ALA A 985 38.11 -1.44 13.97
CA ALA A 985 37.47 -1.18 12.69
C ALA A 985 38.38 -0.36 11.75
N LEU A 986 39.10 0.63 12.25
CA LEU A 986 40.00 1.47 11.46
C LEU A 986 41.19 0.67 10.90
N ASP A 987 41.75 -0.24 11.70
CA ASP A 987 42.87 -1.09 11.28
C ASP A 987 42.45 -2.07 10.17
N ILE A 988 41.22 -2.59 10.26
CA ILE A 988 40.69 -3.62 9.36
C ILE A 988 40.11 -3.02 8.07
N ALA A 989 39.53 -1.83 8.13
CA ALA A 989 38.88 -1.20 6.98
C ALA A 989 39.86 -1.07 5.79
N ILE A 990 39.44 -1.44 4.60
CA ILE A 990 40.22 -1.25 3.37
C ILE A 990 39.71 -0.03 2.60
N ASP A 991 38.40 0.23 2.69
CA ASP A 991 37.76 1.35 2.02
C ASP A 991 38.27 2.69 2.56
N PRO A 992 38.90 3.54 1.72
CA PRO A 992 39.41 4.84 2.15
C PRO A 992 38.30 5.81 2.59
N GLU A 993 37.06 5.63 2.13
CA GLU A 993 35.94 6.47 2.57
C GLU A 993 35.49 6.10 3.98
N HIS A 994 35.29 4.80 4.23
CA HIS A 994 34.98 4.31 5.58
C HIS A 994 36.11 4.59 6.58
N LYS A 995 37.37 4.40 6.18
CA LYS A 995 38.54 4.76 7.00
C LYS A 995 38.58 6.25 7.34
N PHE A 996 38.22 7.10 6.39
CA PHE A 996 38.19 8.54 6.60
C PHE A 996 37.14 8.93 7.65
N GLU A 997 35.94 8.36 7.57
CA GLU A 997 34.88 8.59 8.57
C GLU A 997 35.27 8.06 9.95
N LEU A 998 35.84 6.85 10.02
CA LEU A 998 36.33 6.26 11.27
C LEU A 998 37.42 7.12 11.91
N ALA A 999 38.40 7.57 11.12
CA ALA A 999 39.49 8.43 11.58
C ALA A 999 38.98 9.77 12.12
N LEU A 1000 38.01 10.40 11.44
CA LEU A 1000 37.35 11.61 11.94
C LEU A 1000 36.60 11.35 13.25
N SER A 1001 35.88 10.23 13.35
CA SER A 1001 35.12 9.87 14.56
C SER A 1001 36.00 9.60 15.78
N LEU A 1002 37.23 9.12 15.54
CA LEU A 1002 38.27 8.88 16.55
C LEU A 1002 39.15 10.11 16.83
N GLY A 1003 38.97 11.21 16.08
CA GLY A 1003 39.82 12.40 16.19
C GLY A 1003 41.25 12.21 15.66
N GLN A 1004 41.50 11.17 14.86
CA GLN A 1004 42.80 10.90 14.25
C GLN A 1004 43.00 11.73 12.97
N LEU A 1005 43.16 13.04 13.16
CA LEU A 1005 43.31 14.03 12.09
C LEU A 1005 44.44 13.72 11.08
N PRO A 1006 45.62 13.18 11.45
CA PRO A 1006 46.69 12.91 10.50
C PRO A 1006 46.28 11.89 9.41
N ILE A 1007 45.59 10.81 9.81
CA ILE A 1007 45.11 9.78 8.88
C ILE A 1007 44.00 10.33 7.99
N ALA A 1008 43.07 11.10 8.57
CA ALA A 1008 42.00 11.75 7.81
C ALA A 1008 42.56 12.75 6.77
N LEU A 1009 43.63 13.47 7.10
CA LEU A 1009 44.30 14.42 6.21
C LEU A 1009 45.02 13.71 5.05
N GLU A 1010 45.72 12.61 5.31
CA GLU A 1010 46.35 11.82 4.23
C GLU A 1010 45.30 11.30 3.24
N LEU A 1011 44.20 10.74 3.75
CA LEU A 1011 43.08 10.28 2.92
C LEU A 1011 42.38 11.42 2.16
N ALA A 1012 42.28 12.61 2.77
CA ALA A 1012 41.74 13.80 2.09
C ALA A 1012 42.66 14.29 0.98
N ARG A 1013 43.99 14.24 1.17
CA ARG A 1013 45.00 14.59 0.17
C ARG A 1013 44.97 13.64 -1.03
N GLU A 1014 44.85 12.34 -0.78
CA GLU A 1014 44.75 11.32 -1.84
C GLU A 1014 43.48 11.48 -2.67
N ALA A 1015 42.34 11.73 -2.02
CA ALA A 1015 41.06 11.89 -2.71
C ALA A 1015 40.91 13.26 -3.42
N ASN A 1016 41.48 14.31 -2.84
CA ASN A 1016 41.42 15.70 -3.30
C ASN A 1016 40.00 16.21 -3.65
N VAL A 1017 39.04 15.95 -2.76
CA VAL A 1017 37.63 16.36 -2.90
C VAL A 1017 37.33 17.52 -1.94
N GLU A 1018 36.70 18.59 -2.43
CA GLU A 1018 36.39 19.80 -1.65
C GLU A 1018 35.63 19.50 -0.35
N HIS A 1019 34.65 18.59 -0.38
CA HIS A 1019 33.87 18.19 0.79
C HIS A 1019 34.74 17.55 1.90
N LYS A 1020 35.69 16.68 1.54
CA LYS A 1020 36.58 16.01 2.52
C LYS A 1020 37.54 17.00 3.16
N TRP A 1021 38.06 17.94 2.39
CA TRP A 1021 38.86 19.04 2.92
C TRP A 1021 38.08 19.88 3.92
N LYS A 1022 36.82 20.19 3.61
CA LYS A 1022 35.96 20.93 4.53
C LYS A 1022 35.73 20.17 5.84
N THR A 1023 35.36 18.89 5.79
CA THR A 1023 35.10 18.11 7.01
C THR A 1023 36.35 17.94 7.88
N VAL A 1024 37.54 17.75 7.28
CA VAL A 1024 38.81 17.78 8.03
C VAL A 1024 39.07 19.18 8.59
N GLY A 1025 38.79 20.24 7.85
CA GLY A 1025 38.94 21.62 8.30
C GLY A 1025 38.05 21.96 9.49
N ASP A 1026 36.78 21.54 9.45
CA ASP A 1026 35.83 21.70 10.56
C ASP A 1026 36.30 20.91 11.80
N ALA A 1027 36.75 19.66 11.61
CA ALA A 1027 37.30 18.83 12.68
C ALA A 1027 38.59 19.43 13.26
N ALA A 1028 39.49 19.94 12.43
CA ALA A 1028 40.70 20.63 12.85
C ALA A 1028 40.37 21.91 13.66
N LEU A 1029 39.36 22.67 13.23
CA LEU A 1029 38.90 23.85 13.96
C LEU A 1029 38.32 23.48 15.33
N THR A 1030 37.56 22.39 15.44
CA THR A 1030 37.09 21.88 16.75
C THR A 1030 38.22 21.40 17.65
N ALA A 1031 39.30 20.88 17.06
CA ALA A 1031 40.52 20.49 17.75
C ALA A 1031 41.50 21.65 18.00
N TRP A 1032 41.10 22.90 17.68
CA TRP A 1032 41.90 24.12 17.80
C TRP A 1032 43.18 24.18 16.93
N ASP A 1033 43.27 23.38 15.87
CA ASP A 1033 44.34 23.48 14.88
C ASP A 1033 43.95 24.46 13.75
N VAL A 1034 44.16 25.74 14.04
CA VAL A 1034 43.78 26.86 13.14
C VAL A 1034 44.59 26.86 11.84
N ALA A 1035 45.86 26.44 11.89
CA ALA A 1035 46.73 26.42 10.71
C ALA A 1035 46.29 25.33 9.73
N LEU A 1036 45.98 24.14 10.25
CA LEU A 1036 45.46 23.04 9.44
C LEU A 1036 44.07 23.36 8.90
N ALA A 1037 43.19 23.96 9.72
CA ALA A 1037 41.88 24.41 9.28
C ALA A 1037 41.97 25.43 8.12
N ALA A 1038 42.93 26.37 8.18
CA ALA A 1038 43.16 27.33 7.11
C ALA A 1038 43.62 26.67 5.79
N GLU A 1039 44.53 25.70 5.86
CA GLU A 1039 44.95 24.90 4.69
C GLU A 1039 43.76 24.14 4.09
N CYS A 1040 42.98 23.48 4.95
CA CYS A 1040 41.83 22.69 4.57
C CYS A 1040 40.73 23.54 3.92
N PHE A 1041 40.34 24.68 4.50
CA PHE A 1041 39.30 25.55 3.94
C PHE A 1041 39.73 26.21 2.62
N LYS A 1042 41.02 26.53 2.48
CA LYS A 1042 41.59 27.02 1.22
C LYS A 1042 41.47 25.98 0.11
N ASN A 1043 41.80 24.72 0.40
CA ASN A 1043 41.67 23.61 -0.55
C ASN A 1043 40.20 23.24 -0.82
N ALA A 1044 39.32 23.41 0.18
CA ALA A 1044 37.88 23.20 0.05
C ALA A 1044 37.14 24.32 -0.70
N ARG A 1045 37.81 25.45 -0.98
CA ARG A 1045 37.20 26.67 -1.53
C ARG A 1045 36.00 27.17 -0.71
N ASP A 1046 36.00 26.91 0.59
CA ASP A 1046 34.94 27.38 1.48
C ASP A 1046 35.19 28.84 1.86
N LEU A 1047 34.63 29.74 1.05
CA LEU A 1047 34.82 31.19 1.20
C LEU A 1047 34.27 31.71 2.52
N GLY A 1048 33.22 31.09 3.07
CA GLY A 1048 32.58 31.54 4.31
C GLY A 1048 33.43 31.23 5.53
N SER A 1049 33.87 29.98 5.65
CA SER A 1049 34.73 29.52 6.74
C SER A 1049 36.11 30.18 6.68
N SER A 1050 36.66 30.36 5.47
CA SER A 1050 37.91 31.12 5.26
C SER A 1050 37.77 32.59 5.64
N LEU A 1051 36.64 33.24 5.32
CA LEU A 1051 36.39 34.64 5.73
C LEU A 1051 36.39 34.77 7.25
N LEU A 1052 35.67 33.88 7.94
CA LEU A 1052 35.60 33.88 9.40
C LEU A 1052 36.99 33.69 10.01
N LEU A 1053 37.77 32.76 9.48
CA LEU A 1053 39.10 32.46 9.98
C LEU A 1053 40.06 33.64 9.75
N TYR A 1054 40.18 34.15 8.52
CA TYR A 1054 41.09 35.26 8.20
C TYR A 1054 40.69 36.59 8.85
N THR A 1055 39.39 36.88 9.00
CA THR A 1055 38.95 38.08 9.74
C THR A 1055 39.24 37.96 11.24
N SER A 1056 39.09 36.76 11.81
CA SER A 1056 39.36 36.52 13.24
C SER A 1056 40.85 36.52 13.55
N THR A 1057 41.70 36.05 12.64
CA THR A 1057 43.17 36.06 12.80
C THR A 1057 43.82 37.37 12.37
N GLY A 1058 43.11 38.25 11.65
CA GLY A 1058 43.67 39.47 11.10
C GLY A 1058 44.65 39.23 9.94
N ASP A 1059 44.52 38.11 9.22
CA ASP A 1059 45.42 37.76 8.11
C ASP A 1059 45.11 38.58 6.85
N ILE A 1060 45.93 39.62 6.63
CA ILE A 1060 45.79 40.57 5.51
C ILE A 1060 45.99 39.88 4.16
N ASP A 1061 46.95 38.97 4.05
CA ASP A 1061 47.26 38.27 2.80
C ASP A 1061 46.22 37.18 2.50
N GLY A 1062 45.74 36.49 3.53
CA GLY A 1062 44.58 35.61 3.47
C GLY A 1062 43.32 36.32 2.96
N LEU A 1063 43.01 37.51 3.48
CA LEU A 1063 41.86 38.31 3.03
C LEU A 1063 42.00 38.81 1.59
N ARG A 1064 43.20 39.18 1.13
CA ARG A 1064 43.45 39.58 -0.27
C ARG A 1064 43.23 38.42 -1.24
N THR A 1065 43.79 37.25 -0.92
CA THR A 1065 43.61 36.05 -1.76
C THR A 1065 42.16 35.58 -1.77
N LEU A 1066 41.48 35.63 -0.63
CA LEU A 1066 40.06 35.31 -0.52
C LEU A 1066 39.17 36.29 -1.31
N SER A 1067 39.49 37.59 -1.28
CA SER A 1067 38.78 38.60 -2.06
C SER A 1067 38.82 38.30 -3.57
N ALA A 1068 40.01 37.95 -4.09
CA ALA A 1068 40.18 37.59 -5.49
C ALA A 1068 39.38 36.32 -5.84
N GLN A 1069 39.46 35.28 -5.01
CA GLN A 1069 38.70 34.04 -5.18
C GLN A 1069 37.17 34.28 -5.13
N ALA A 1070 36.71 35.12 -4.21
CA ALA A 1070 35.30 35.48 -4.08
C ALA A 1070 34.80 36.29 -5.29
N MET A 1071 35.64 37.13 -5.88
CA MET A 1071 35.33 37.84 -7.12
C MET A 1071 35.22 36.88 -8.33
N GLU A 1072 36.10 35.90 -8.43
CA GLU A 1072 36.03 34.86 -9.47
C GLU A 1072 34.79 33.96 -9.32
N ALA A 1073 34.43 33.61 -8.09
CA ALA A 1073 33.24 32.81 -7.78
C ALA A 1073 31.92 33.59 -7.87
N GLY A 1074 31.95 34.91 -8.16
CA GLY A 1074 30.76 35.77 -8.19
C GLY A 1074 30.16 36.09 -6.81
N ALA A 1075 30.86 35.75 -5.72
CA ALA A 1075 30.46 36.02 -4.34
C ALA A 1075 30.83 37.45 -3.91
N HIS A 1076 30.21 38.44 -4.56
CA HIS A 1076 30.55 39.86 -4.40
C HIS A 1076 30.39 40.40 -2.97
N ASN A 1077 29.49 39.83 -2.16
CA ASN A 1077 29.33 40.23 -0.76
C ASN A 1077 30.55 39.83 0.09
N VAL A 1078 31.12 38.64 -0.15
CA VAL A 1078 32.34 38.18 0.55
C VAL A 1078 33.53 39.02 0.12
N ALA A 1079 33.67 39.26 -1.18
CA ALA A 1079 34.71 40.15 -1.71
C ALA A 1079 34.62 41.57 -1.14
N PHE A 1080 33.42 42.14 -1.07
CA PHE A 1080 33.18 43.46 -0.46
C PHE A 1080 33.57 43.48 1.02
N THR A 1081 33.19 42.46 1.79
CA THR A 1081 33.58 42.35 3.21
C THR A 1081 35.09 42.19 3.38
N CYS A 1082 35.77 41.42 2.51
CA CYS A 1082 37.23 41.33 2.53
C CYS A 1082 37.87 42.70 2.27
N GLN A 1083 37.45 43.40 1.21
CA GLN A 1083 38.02 44.71 0.85
C GLN A 1083 37.69 45.79 1.89
N TRP A 1084 36.53 45.71 2.53
CA TRP A 1084 36.15 46.56 3.65
C TRP A 1084 37.08 46.38 4.84
N ASN A 1085 37.38 45.14 5.24
CA ASN A 1085 38.33 44.85 6.32
C ASN A 1085 39.77 45.26 5.94
N LEU A 1086 40.12 45.19 4.65
CA LEU A 1086 41.40 45.68 4.12
C LEU A 1086 41.46 47.20 3.96
N SER A 1087 40.38 47.93 4.27
CA SER A 1087 40.25 49.39 4.08
C SER A 1087 40.47 49.87 2.64
N ASN A 1088 40.26 49.00 1.64
CA ASN A 1088 40.40 49.34 0.23
C ASN A 1088 39.07 49.87 -0.34
N LEU A 1089 38.80 51.15 -0.06
CA LEU A 1089 37.53 51.81 -0.37
C LEU A 1089 37.25 51.92 -1.88
N ASP A 1090 38.28 52.04 -2.72
CA ASP A 1090 38.11 52.14 -4.18
C ASP A 1090 37.61 50.84 -4.78
N GLU A 1091 38.16 49.70 -4.35
CA GLU A 1091 37.68 48.40 -4.81
C GLU A 1091 36.25 48.10 -4.31
N CYS A 1092 35.89 48.54 -3.11
CA CYS A 1092 34.52 48.45 -2.60
C CYS A 1092 33.53 49.22 -3.49
N ILE A 1093 33.88 50.44 -3.91
CA ILE A 1093 33.08 51.25 -4.84
C ILE A 1093 32.99 50.55 -6.20
N ASP A 1094 34.11 50.04 -6.72
CA ASP A 1094 34.15 49.32 -7.99
C ASP A 1094 33.30 48.04 -7.99
N ILE A 1095 33.28 47.29 -6.88
CA ILE A 1095 32.42 46.10 -6.72
C ILE A 1095 30.93 46.51 -6.77
N LEU A 1096 30.55 47.58 -6.08
CA LEU A 1096 29.16 48.10 -6.11
C LEU A 1096 28.77 48.60 -7.50
N VAL A 1097 29.69 49.24 -8.23
CA VAL A 1097 29.45 49.69 -9.62
C VAL A 1097 29.34 48.49 -10.57
N LYS A 1098 30.24 47.50 -10.48
CA LYS A 1098 30.24 46.29 -11.32
C LYS A 1098 28.98 45.45 -11.12
N THR A 1099 28.41 45.43 -9.92
CA THR A 1099 27.16 44.72 -9.60
C THR A 1099 25.90 45.51 -9.98
N GLY A 1100 26.04 46.68 -10.59
CA GLY A 1100 24.92 47.53 -11.03
C GLY A 1100 24.26 48.35 -9.91
N ARG A 1101 24.80 48.34 -8.69
CA ARG A 1101 24.28 49.07 -7.53
C ARG A 1101 24.89 50.47 -7.42
N VAL A 1102 24.79 51.25 -8.49
CA VAL A 1102 25.44 52.57 -8.60
C VAL A 1102 24.89 53.57 -7.57
N ALA A 1103 23.62 53.45 -7.16
CA ALA A 1103 23.04 54.29 -6.12
C ALA A 1103 23.67 54.03 -4.73
N GLU A 1104 23.93 52.77 -4.40
CA GLU A 1104 24.64 52.39 -3.17
C GLU A 1104 26.10 52.83 -3.24
N ALA A 1105 26.75 52.70 -4.40
CA ALA A 1105 28.11 53.21 -4.62
C ALA A 1105 28.21 54.73 -4.42
N VAL A 1106 27.20 55.49 -4.84
CA VAL A 1106 27.13 56.95 -4.62
C VAL A 1106 27.02 57.25 -3.13
N LEU A 1107 26.09 56.63 -2.41
CA LEU A 1107 25.93 56.82 -0.96
C LEU A 1107 27.20 56.40 -0.19
N PHE A 1108 27.81 55.29 -0.58
CA PHE A 1108 29.05 54.79 0.02
C PHE A 1108 30.21 55.76 -0.24
N SER A 1109 30.38 56.24 -1.47
CA SER A 1109 31.38 57.26 -1.78
C SER A 1109 31.11 58.57 -1.02
N GLN A 1110 29.86 59.02 -0.92
CA GLN A 1110 29.53 60.25 -0.20
C GLN A 1110 29.90 60.17 1.29
N THR A 1111 29.78 58.96 1.87
CA THR A 1111 30.02 58.74 3.30
C THR A 1111 31.49 58.51 3.61
N TYR A 1112 32.19 57.71 2.78
CA TYR A 1112 33.54 57.21 3.10
C TYR A 1112 34.63 57.71 2.15
N LYS A 1113 34.29 58.20 0.96
CA LYS A 1113 35.26 58.73 -0.03
C LYS A 1113 34.67 59.84 -0.92
N PRO A 1114 34.40 61.05 -0.35
CA PRO A 1114 33.71 62.14 -1.03
C PRO A 1114 34.32 62.54 -2.39
N SER A 1115 35.64 62.42 -2.56
CA SER A 1115 36.38 62.71 -3.79
C SER A 1115 35.87 61.91 -4.99
N SER A 1116 35.44 60.66 -4.77
CA SER A 1116 34.94 59.77 -5.82
C SER A 1116 33.45 59.97 -6.12
N THR A 1117 32.72 60.75 -5.31
CA THR A 1117 31.26 60.90 -5.42
C THR A 1117 30.81 61.60 -6.69
N ALA A 1118 31.51 62.63 -7.15
CA ALA A 1118 31.14 63.31 -8.40
C ALA A 1118 31.19 62.33 -9.60
N LYS A 1119 32.23 61.48 -9.64
CA LYS A 1119 32.40 60.46 -10.68
C LYS A 1119 31.32 59.37 -10.62
N THR A 1120 30.98 58.89 -9.42
CA THR A 1120 29.94 57.86 -9.25
C THR A 1120 28.54 58.41 -9.53
N VAL A 1121 28.26 59.68 -9.20
CA VAL A 1121 27.00 60.37 -9.53
C VAL A 1121 26.85 60.54 -11.04
N GLU A 1122 27.92 60.88 -11.75
CA GLU A 1122 27.87 60.95 -13.22
C GLU A 1122 27.58 59.57 -13.84
N LEU A 1123 28.22 58.51 -13.33
CA LEU A 1123 27.92 57.13 -13.75
C LEU A 1123 26.46 56.75 -13.44
N TRP A 1124 25.92 57.20 -12.31
CA TRP A 1124 24.53 56.97 -11.95
C TRP A 1124 23.56 57.69 -12.89
N LYS A 1125 23.83 58.97 -13.20
CA LYS A 1125 23.07 59.76 -14.18
C LYS A 1125 23.07 59.07 -15.56
N ARG A 1126 24.24 58.66 -16.07
CA ARG A 1126 24.37 57.94 -17.35
C ARG A 1126 23.63 56.60 -17.34
N SER A 1127 23.68 55.86 -16.23
CA SER A 1127 22.93 54.61 -16.07
C SER A 1127 21.42 54.84 -16.12
N LEU A 1128 20.91 55.85 -15.42
CA LEU A 1128 19.49 56.23 -15.44
C LEU A 1128 19.02 56.75 -16.81
N GLU A 1129 19.88 57.46 -17.54
CA GLU A 1129 19.60 57.88 -18.92
C GLU A 1129 19.50 56.68 -19.88
N LYS A 1130 20.40 55.70 -19.73
CA LYS A 1130 20.34 54.43 -20.47
C LYS A 1130 19.05 53.65 -20.20
N GLU A 1131 18.52 53.74 -18.97
CA GLU A 1131 17.22 53.17 -18.57
C GLU A 1131 15.99 54.02 -18.98
N LYS A 1132 16.19 55.10 -19.76
CA LYS A 1132 15.14 56.05 -20.18
C LYS A 1132 14.48 56.83 -19.04
N LYS A 1133 15.11 56.93 -17.87
CA LYS A 1133 14.63 57.67 -16.69
C LYS A 1133 15.21 59.09 -16.61
N ASN A 1134 15.22 59.82 -17.73
CA ASN A 1134 15.84 61.13 -17.86
C ASN A 1134 15.31 62.18 -16.88
N ARG A 1135 14.04 62.06 -16.46
CA ARG A 1135 13.44 62.96 -15.46
C ARG A 1135 14.09 62.79 -14.07
N ILE A 1136 14.46 61.57 -13.70
CA ILE A 1136 15.10 61.25 -12.42
C ILE A 1136 16.58 61.60 -12.47
N ALA A 1137 17.26 61.32 -13.59
CA ALA A 1137 18.65 61.72 -13.80
C ALA A 1137 18.88 63.23 -13.66
N LYS A 1138 17.92 64.05 -14.10
CA LYS A 1138 17.95 65.52 -13.95
C LYS A 1138 17.65 66.03 -12.53
N LEU A 1139 17.00 65.22 -11.70
CA LEU A 1139 16.70 65.57 -10.30
C LEU A 1139 17.88 65.26 -9.36
N LEU A 1140 18.84 64.46 -9.82
CA LEU A 1140 20.04 64.18 -9.06
C LEU A 1140 20.98 65.39 -9.11
N GLY A 1141 21.20 66.00 -7.96
CA GLY A 1141 22.23 67.03 -7.80
C GLY A 1141 23.61 66.41 -7.96
N ASP A 1142 24.50 67.09 -8.69
CA ASP A 1142 25.91 66.72 -8.75
C ASP A 1142 26.73 67.71 -7.90
N PRO A 1143 27.46 67.24 -6.87
CA PRO A 1143 28.23 68.11 -5.99
C PRO A 1143 29.25 69.02 -6.70
N ALA A 1144 29.71 68.65 -7.90
CA ALA A 1144 30.64 69.47 -8.67
C ALA A 1144 29.96 70.63 -9.42
N THR A 1145 28.69 70.47 -9.81
CA THR A 1145 27.96 71.42 -10.66
C THR A 1145 26.88 72.20 -9.92
N ASP A 1146 26.25 71.60 -8.90
CA ASP A 1146 25.13 72.16 -8.14
C ASP A 1146 25.58 72.59 -6.73
N LYS A 1147 26.53 73.52 -6.64
CA LYS A 1147 27.15 73.98 -5.37
C LYS A 1147 26.13 74.48 -4.33
N ASP A 1148 25.02 75.06 -4.78
CA ASP A 1148 23.97 75.59 -3.92
C ASP A 1148 23.22 74.48 -3.13
N LEU A 1149 23.22 73.24 -3.63
CA LEU A 1149 22.60 72.08 -2.97
C LEU A 1149 23.53 71.38 -1.97
N PHE A 1150 24.84 71.70 -1.98
CA PHE A 1150 25.85 71.05 -1.15
C PHE A 1150 26.81 72.09 -0.51
N PRO A 1151 26.33 72.90 0.45
CA PRO A 1151 27.08 74.03 1.02
C PRO A 1151 28.31 73.62 1.85
N GLU A 1152 28.34 72.39 2.38
CA GLU A 1152 29.41 71.85 3.24
C GLU A 1152 30.41 70.95 2.47
N TRP A 1153 30.29 70.86 1.14
CA TRP A 1153 31.06 69.90 0.33
C TRP A 1153 32.57 70.12 0.34
N ASP A 1154 33.01 71.38 0.31
CA ASP A 1154 34.43 71.74 0.35
C ASP A 1154 35.09 71.38 1.70
N GLU A 1155 34.31 71.34 2.79
CA GLU A 1155 34.77 70.91 4.10
C GLU A 1155 34.98 69.38 4.15
N PHE A 1156 34.09 68.60 3.53
CA PHE A 1156 34.24 67.15 3.43
C PHE A 1156 35.45 66.71 2.61
N LEU A 1157 35.75 67.42 1.51
CA LEU A 1157 36.96 67.17 0.71
C LEU A 1157 38.24 67.51 1.48
N SER A 1158 38.22 68.55 2.32
CA SER A 1158 39.37 68.88 3.18
C SER A 1158 39.55 67.89 4.33
N LEU A 1159 38.48 67.26 4.82
CA LEU A 1159 38.55 66.23 5.85
C LEU A 1159 39.10 64.92 5.27
N GLU A 1160 38.65 64.53 4.09
CA GLU A 1160 39.18 63.38 3.37
C GLU A 1160 40.68 63.52 3.09
N SER A 1161 41.14 64.68 2.60
CA SER A 1161 42.57 64.91 2.34
C SER A 1161 43.43 64.83 3.60
N LYS A 1162 42.90 65.22 4.76
CA LYS A 1162 43.59 65.08 6.05
C LYS A 1162 43.67 63.64 6.51
N VAL A 1163 42.62 62.84 6.28
CA VAL A 1163 42.62 61.40 6.58
C VAL A 1163 43.57 60.65 5.64
N ASP A 1164 43.64 61.04 4.36
CA ASP A 1164 44.62 60.50 3.41
C ASP A 1164 46.08 60.90 3.80
N GLU A 1165 46.32 62.12 4.28
CA GLU A 1165 47.63 62.55 4.80
C GLU A 1165 48.02 61.82 6.11
N GLU A 1166 47.06 61.57 7.02
CA GLU A 1166 47.29 60.81 8.25
C GLU A 1166 47.47 59.31 8.00
N THR A 1167 46.81 58.72 7.00
CA THR A 1167 47.00 57.31 6.62
C THR A 1167 48.29 57.08 5.84
N VAL A 1168 48.75 58.07 5.04
CA VAL A 1168 50.08 58.03 4.41
C VAL A 1168 51.20 58.17 5.44
N ASN A 1169 51.07 59.09 6.41
CA ASN A 1169 52.04 59.23 7.50
C ASN A 1169 51.98 58.06 8.50
N GLY A 1170 50.79 57.49 8.75
CA GLY A 1170 50.61 56.30 9.60
C GLY A 1170 51.26 55.04 9.00
N ASN A 1171 51.34 54.95 7.68
CA ASN A 1171 52.07 53.89 6.99
C ASN A 1171 53.61 54.08 7.02
N GLU A 1172 54.13 55.30 7.19
CA GLU A 1172 55.57 55.53 7.44
C GLU A 1172 55.98 55.23 8.89
N VAL A 1173 55.10 55.43 9.87
CA VAL A 1173 55.41 55.13 11.29
C VAL A 1173 55.37 53.62 11.57
N ALA A 1174 54.70 52.82 10.74
CA ALA A 1174 54.65 51.36 10.88
C ALA A 1174 55.87 50.62 10.30
N SER A 1175 56.80 51.29 9.60
CA SER A 1175 58.00 50.64 9.03
C SER A 1175 59.23 50.61 9.93
N ASP A 1176 59.21 51.27 11.10
CA ASP A 1176 60.37 51.37 12.02
C ASP A 1176 60.13 50.73 13.41
N GLY A 1177 59.33 49.67 13.47
CA GLY A 1177 59.16 48.84 14.67
C GLY A 1177 59.30 47.36 14.35
N GLN A 1178 60.54 46.86 14.34
CA GLN A 1178 60.86 45.42 14.39
C GLN A 1178 60.31 44.74 15.63
#